data_AF-A0A835K1U3-F1
#
_entry.id   AF-A0A835K1U3-F1
#
_cell.length_a   1.000
_cell.length_b   1.000
_cell.length_c   1.000
_cell.angle_alpha   90.00
_cell.angle_beta   90.00
_cell.angle_gamma   90.00
#
_symmetry.space_group_name_H-M   'P 1'
#
loop_
_entity.id
_entity.type
_entity.pdbx_description
1 polymer ?
#
loop_
_entity_poly.entity_id
_entity_poly.type
_entity_poly.pdbx_seq_one_letter_code
_entity_poly.pdbx_strand_id
1 'polypeptide(L)'
;MLMKSTYSKLRLPLLRTVSALTEKLRHPMLSSTTTTTTTSSSSLFLESYLQPYLTNTIYANNRTLDGYIKSGNVTLALKLFDEMSMCDVVTYNLMISGLGKYGIPNQALYYYYEMVSLGIKESPSSFSSVLSICSSQGGLLRQGIQVHCRIIKLGHGSNLFIRTSLVGYYMQMGCFDLGFSLFDEMPDRNLATWNLVLRGFCELGRFHELLRVYHEMKLDGVHPNGLSFCYLIRGCCNERFFYEGKQLHSHIIKVGWAESNIYVANALVDFYSACKSLNDAWKSFESIKLEDVISWNSIVSVHADCDLLFEAVELFYLMQFWGKPSIRSFVALLHLSSMNGNILFGKQIHCSVLKLGFDIGSFHVQSALIDMYGKCRYIESSVSAFEIVPKKTTQICNSLMTSLLHCGIGYDVVEMYGLMVDEGIGLDEVTFSTTLKALSVSEFASMDSCGMVHCCAMKLGFGSDTAVSCSLIDAYSRCGHVQLSKKVFEQLPSPNVICFTSLINGLARNGLGGECLQAFEAMIHKGRRAAKALLELDPEDFSVYLQVSNFYSDIGEYEASMHIRVLAIARELTREFGRSFIEVNNSHIDWSSVRNNLLIVAHRVAGNMACDSIAMLEELENFDGEEVDETEFSKVPSWTSKRGGKVLVNVDSYGAVGDGVSDDTQAFENAWNTACTTPKSVFLVPPGRRYLVNAMRFKGPCSDSLVIQIDGTIVAPDEPKNWDPNLPRLWLDFSKLNGVHFQGKGVIDGSGSKWWASSCKTNKSNVILLNLYRFTPMTVLLFKQKNVTHISPSVLLNSLAEEHQHTDVKIEGLTIQNSQQMHFVISRSDSVRVSDVLVSAPEDSPNTDGIHITGSTNVVLQDCKIGTGDDCVSIVNGSSNIKMKRIFCGPGHGISIGSLGKDNSTSIVTKVVLDTAFLLETTNGLRIKTWQGGHGYVRGVRFENVAMDNVANPIIIDQFYCDSPKTCNNQTSAVEISEIMYRNISEKKDGTVATYCNSAKGFGYGVVHPSADCLSSHNKNYNAIGQSAITKESSVIGQTKISQFSETSTEGIHTEL
;
A
#
# COMPACT_ATOMS: atom_id res chain seq x y z
N MET A 1 -45.74 -34.62 -26.33
CA MET A 1 -46.86 -33.66 -26.56
C MET A 1 -46.53 -32.38 -25.78
N LEU A 2 -46.98 -31.20 -26.21
CA LEU A 2 -46.77 -29.88 -25.54
C LEU A 2 -45.31 -29.40 -25.33
N MET A 3 -44.71 -28.85 -26.40
CA MET A 3 -44.06 -27.51 -26.39
C MET A 3 -43.83 -27.06 -27.85
N LYS A 4 -44.93 -26.65 -28.50
CA LYS A 4 -44.93 -25.92 -29.79
C LYS A 4 -45.99 -24.82 -29.72
N SER A 5 -45.70 -23.71 -29.01
CA SER A 5 -46.62 -22.56 -28.98
C SER A 5 -45.98 -21.26 -28.44
N THR A 6 -45.12 -20.61 -29.22
CA THR A 6 -44.82 -19.16 -29.02
C THR A 6 -44.30 -18.41 -30.26
N TYR A 7 -43.97 -19.09 -31.38
CA TYR A 7 -43.34 -18.46 -32.56
C TYR A 7 -44.30 -17.97 -33.67
N SER A 8 -45.56 -17.64 -33.36
CA SER A 8 -46.60 -17.39 -34.38
C SER A 8 -47.37 -16.05 -34.31
N LYS A 9 -46.90 -15.05 -33.54
CA LYS A 9 -47.52 -13.71 -33.52
C LYS A 9 -46.50 -12.56 -33.61
N LEU A 10 -46.11 -12.22 -34.84
CA LEU A 10 -45.79 -10.85 -35.29
C LEU A 10 -45.52 -10.88 -36.81
N ARG A 11 -46.56 -10.64 -37.61
CA ARG A 11 -46.48 -10.61 -39.08
C ARG A 11 -46.98 -9.24 -39.59
N LEU A 12 -46.02 -8.38 -39.95
CA LEU A 12 -46.18 -7.11 -40.71
C LEU A 12 -46.96 -5.98 -39.98
N PRO A 13 -46.79 -4.69 -40.36
CA PRO A 13 -46.06 -4.15 -41.53
C PRO A 13 -45.01 -3.06 -41.22
N LEU A 14 -43.82 -3.12 -41.83
CA LEU A 14 -42.89 -1.97 -41.92
C LEU A 14 -41.82 -2.21 -43.00
N LEU A 15 -42.25 -2.24 -44.27
CA LEU A 15 -41.40 -2.50 -45.45
C LEU A 15 -41.51 -1.40 -46.52
N ARG A 16 -41.86 -0.16 -46.12
CA ARG A 16 -42.06 0.99 -47.02
C ARG A 16 -41.45 2.34 -46.58
N THR A 17 -40.66 2.39 -45.51
CA THR A 17 -40.16 3.66 -44.94
C THR A 17 -38.63 3.82 -44.92
N VAL A 18 -37.89 2.92 -45.58
CA VAL A 18 -36.41 2.98 -45.61
C VAL A 18 -35.85 3.63 -46.88
N SER A 19 -36.67 3.90 -47.91
CA SER A 19 -36.23 4.59 -49.14
C SER A 19 -36.35 6.13 -49.08
N ALA A 20 -36.56 6.72 -47.89
CA ALA A 20 -36.89 8.15 -47.73
C ALA A 20 -35.98 8.90 -46.74
N LEU A 21 -34.93 8.26 -46.20
CA LEU A 21 -34.06 8.86 -45.16
C LEU A 21 -32.58 9.00 -45.56
N THR A 22 -32.19 8.53 -46.76
CA THR A 22 -30.83 8.68 -47.32
C THR A 22 -30.64 9.96 -48.15
N GLU A 23 -31.63 10.86 -48.22
CA GLU A 23 -31.64 12.00 -49.16
C GLU A 23 -31.45 13.38 -48.49
N LYS A 24 -31.00 13.45 -47.22
CA LYS A 24 -30.92 14.72 -46.48
C LYS A 24 -29.57 15.12 -45.87
N LEU A 25 -28.48 14.45 -46.25
CA LEU A 25 -27.11 14.86 -45.91
C LEU A 25 -26.20 14.88 -47.14
N ARG A 26 -26.49 15.82 -48.06
CA ARG A 26 -25.52 16.35 -49.03
C ARG A 26 -25.55 17.87 -48.99
N HIS A 27 -24.46 18.46 -48.52
CA HIS A 27 -24.06 19.81 -48.92
C HIS A 27 -22.63 19.74 -49.49
N PRO A 28 -22.24 20.68 -50.36
CA PRO A 28 -21.40 20.34 -51.51
C PRO A 28 -19.99 20.93 -51.42
N MET A 29 -19.06 20.43 -52.25
CA MET A 29 -18.20 21.31 -53.04
C MET A 29 -17.71 20.67 -54.35
N LEU A 30 -17.81 21.48 -55.41
CA LEU A 30 -17.01 21.53 -56.63
C LEU A 30 -16.78 20.24 -57.46
N SER A 31 -17.61 20.13 -58.50
CA SER A 31 -17.28 19.45 -59.76
C SER A 31 -16.21 20.20 -60.55
N SER A 32 -15.31 19.48 -61.22
CA SER A 32 -14.81 19.88 -62.54
C SER A 32 -14.87 18.69 -63.50
N THR A 33 -15.61 18.87 -64.58
CA THR A 33 -15.80 17.88 -65.64
C THR A 33 -14.65 17.92 -66.64
N THR A 34 -14.21 16.76 -67.14
CA THR A 34 -13.78 16.67 -68.54
C THR A 34 -14.00 15.26 -69.08
N THR A 35 -14.86 15.16 -70.09
CA THR A 35 -15.13 13.93 -70.86
C THR A 35 -14.04 13.69 -71.91
N THR A 36 -13.63 12.45 -72.10
CA THR A 36 -13.12 11.96 -73.40
C THR A 36 -13.46 10.49 -73.58
N THR A 37 -14.16 10.19 -74.67
CA THR A 37 -14.46 8.83 -75.15
C THR A 37 -13.40 8.40 -76.15
N THR A 38 -12.88 7.16 -76.07
CA THR A 38 -12.60 6.34 -77.26
C THR A 38 -12.30 4.86 -76.97
N THR A 39 -13.11 3.99 -77.58
CA THR A 39 -12.79 2.69 -78.22
C THR A 39 -11.87 1.66 -77.56
N SER A 40 -12.44 0.47 -77.40
CA SER A 40 -11.74 -0.81 -77.20
C SER A 40 -10.78 -1.18 -78.33
N SER A 41 -9.56 -1.60 -77.99
CA SER A 41 -8.83 -2.59 -78.80
C SER A 41 -8.03 -3.52 -77.89
N SER A 42 -8.05 -4.82 -78.19
CA SER A 42 -7.42 -5.87 -77.40
C SER A 42 -5.93 -6.00 -77.72
N SER A 43 -5.06 -5.76 -76.74
CA SER A 43 -3.62 -6.09 -76.81
C SER A 43 -3.21 -6.98 -75.63
N LEU A 44 -3.71 -8.22 -75.66
CA LEU A 44 -3.15 -9.34 -74.90
C LEU A 44 -1.68 -9.57 -75.29
N PHE A 45 -0.71 -8.88 -74.68
CA PHE A 45 0.70 -9.33 -74.56
C PHE A 45 1.60 -8.50 -73.62
N LEU A 46 1.05 -7.74 -72.64
CA LEU A 46 1.88 -6.90 -71.73
C LEU A 46 1.66 -7.10 -70.21
N GLU A 47 0.82 -8.05 -69.78
CA GLU A 47 0.48 -8.19 -68.35
C GLU A 47 1.54 -8.94 -67.51
N SER A 48 2.34 -9.83 -68.11
CA SER A 48 3.29 -10.68 -67.35
C SER A 48 4.51 -9.93 -66.79
N TYR A 49 4.92 -8.82 -67.41
CA TYR A 49 6.08 -8.03 -66.98
C TYR A 49 5.74 -6.91 -65.98
N LEU A 50 4.48 -6.47 -65.93
CA LEU A 50 4.03 -5.41 -65.00
C LEU A 50 3.63 -5.96 -63.62
N GLN A 51 3.24 -7.23 -63.53
CA GLN A 51 2.75 -7.84 -62.30
C GLN A 51 3.69 -7.66 -61.08
N PRO A 52 5.02 -7.93 -61.17
CA PRO A 52 5.93 -7.79 -60.03
C PRO A 52 6.04 -6.34 -59.51
N TYR A 53 6.00 -5.36 -60.41
CA TYR A 53 6.09 -3.95 -60.06
C TYR A 53 4.82 -3.48 -59.35
N LEU A 54 3.66 -3.88 -59.87
CA LEU A 54 2.34 -3.54 -59.33
C LEU A 54 2.11 -4.17 -57.96
N THR A 55 2.48 -5.45 -57.77
CA THR A 55 2.39 -6.14 -56.47
C THR A 55 3.32 -5.51 -55.42
N ASN A 56 4.53 -5.09 -55.80
CA ASN A 56 5.44 -4.37 -54.90
C ASN A 56 4.88 -3.00 -54.47
N THR A 57 4.21 -2.27 -55.36
CA THR A 57 3.55 -0.99 -55.02
C THR A 57 2.39 -1.19 -54.05
N ILE A 58 1.51 -2.17 -54.29
CA ILE A 58 0.41 -2.50 -53.36
C ILE A 58 0.96 -2.93 -52.00
N TYR A 59 2.01 -3.76 -51.96
CA TYR A 59 2.66 -4.16 -50.71
C TYR A 59 3.29 -2.99 -49.92
N ALA A 60 3.96 -2.05 -50.62
CA ALA A 60 4.52 -0.86 -50.00
C ALA A 60 3.43 0.08 -49.43
N ASN A 61 2.33 0.25 -50.17
CA ASN A 61 1.18 1.04 -49.71
C ASN A 61 0.49 0.35 -48.52
N ASN A 62 0.23 -0.96 -48.58
CA ASN A 62 -0.32 -1.74 -47.46
C ASN A 62 0.54 -1.63 -46.19
N ARG A 63 1.88 -1.63 -46.31
CA ARG A 63 2.78 -1.44 -45.16
C ARG A 63 2.72 -0.02 -44.57
N THR A 64 2.53 0.99 -45.43
CA THR A 64 2.38 2.40 -45.01
C THR A 64 1.04 2.62 -44.32
N LEU A 65 -0.02 2.02 -44.88
CA LEU A 65 -1.38 2.00 -44.32
C LEU A 65 -1.42 1.37 -42.92
N ASP A 66 -0.82 0.20 -42.75
CA ASP A 66 -0.62 -0.47 -41.46
C ASP A 66 0.18 0.41 -40.47
N GLY A 67 1.17 1.16 -40.95
CA GLY A 67 1.90 2.16 -40.15
C GLY A 67 1.02 3.29 -39.62
N TYR A 68 0.15 3.87 -40.47
CA TYR A 68 -0.81 4.90 -40.04
C TYR A 68 -1.88 4.34 -39.09
N ILE A 69 -2.38 3.13 -39.34
CA ILE A 69 -3.32 2.45 -38.44
C ILE A 69 -2.68 2.12 -37.08
N LYS A 70 -1.41 1.70 -37.03
CA LYS A 70 -0.70 1.42 -35.78
C LYS A 70 -0.40 2.67 -34.96
N SER A 71 -0.10 3.79 -35.62
CA SER A 71 0.15 5.10 -34.98
C SER A 71 -1.13 5.88 -34.62
N GLY A 72 -2.32 5.36 -34.96
CA GLY A 72 -3.61 5.99 -34.63
C GLY A 72 -4.03 7.11 -35.56
N ASN A 73 -3.30 7.36 -36.65
CA ASN A 73 -3.65 8.40 -37.62
C ASN A 73 -4.60 7.86 -38.70
N VAL A 74 -5.84 7.57 -38.27
CA VAL A 74 -6.90 7.00 -39.13
C VAL A 74 -7.21 7.91 -40.33
N THR A 75 -7.12 9.23 -40.17
CA THR A 75 -7.35 10.20 -41.25
C THR A 75 -6.32 10.08 -42.39
N LEU A 76 -5.04 9.89 -42.07
CA LEU A 76 -4.01 9.64 -43.09
C LEU A 76 -4.16 8.25 -43.72
N ALA A 77 -4.61 7.24 -42.95
CA ALA A 77 -4.89 5.92 -43.49
C ALA A 77 -6.05 5.95 -44.51
N LEU A 78 -7.16 6.63 -44.19
CA LEU A 78 -8.28 6.86 -45.11
C LEU A 78 -7.82 7.59 -46.37
N LYS A 79 -7.07 8.69 -46.23
CA LYS A 79 -6.56 9.45 -47.38
C LYS A 79 -5.66 8.62 -48.29
N LEU A 80 -4.75 7.82 -47.71
CA LEU A 80 -3.88 6.93 -48.49
C LEU A 80 -4.69 5.85 -49.21
N PHE A 81 -5.73 5.31 -48.56
CA PHE A 81 -6.62 4.32 -49.18
C PHE A 81 -7.39 4.91 -50.36
N ASP A 82 -7.93 6.13 -50.24
CA ASP A 82 -8.64 6.83 -51.31
C ASP A 82 -7.70 7.22 -52.48
N GLU A 83 -6.39 7.36 -52.22
CA GLU A 83 -5.35 7.61 -53.24
C GLU A 83 -4.84 6.31 -53.94
N MET A 84 -5.21 5.11 -53.46
CA MET A 84 -4.79 3.85 -54.06
C MET A 84 -5.64 3.48 -55.30
N SER A 85 -4.98 3.37 -56.46
CA SER A 85 -5.65 3.03 -57.72
C SER A 85 -6.12 1.57 -57.83
N MET A 86 -5.56 0.66 -57.03
CA MET A 86 -6.06 -0.70 -56.84
C MET A 86 -5.85 -1.14 -55.39
N CYS A 87 -6.90 -1.72 -54.80
CA CYS A 87 -6.89 -2.27 -53.45
C CYS A 87 -7.11 -3.79 -53.51
N ASP A 88 -6.28 -4.55 -52.81
CA ASP A 88 -6.43 -6.01 -52.71
C ASP A 88 -7.17 -6.42 -51.42
N VAL A 89 -7.38 -7.73 -51.24
CA VAL A 89 -8.03 -8.27 -50.03
C VAL A 89 -7.26 -7.92 -48.75
N VAL A 90 -5.94 -7.68 -48.82
CA VAL A 90 -5.13 -7.25 -47.67
C VAL A 90 -5.34 -5.77 -47.39
N THR A 91 -5.41 -4.91 -48.42
CA THR A 91 -5.71 -3.48 -48.28
C THR A 91 -7.08 -3.27 -47.60
N TYR A 92 -8.12 -3.96 -48.08
CA TYR A 92 -9.46 -3.89 -47.46
C TYR A 92 -9.45 -4.48 -46.04
N ASN A 93 -8.82 -5.63 -45.80
CA ASN A 93 -8.73 -6.21 -44.45
C ASN A 93 -8.02 -5.28 -43.45
N LEU A 94 -6.97 -4.57 -43.87
CA LEU A 94 -6.28 -3.57 -43.05
C LEU A 94 -7.23 -2.43 -42.66
N MET A 95 -7.96 -1.85 -43.61
CA MET A 95 -8.93 -0.77 -43.33
C MET A 95 -10.08 -1.24 -42.44
N ILE A 96 -10.67 -2.40 -42.74
CA ILE A 96 -11.75 -3.02 -41.96
C ILE A 96 -11.26 -3.21 -40.51
N SER A 97 -10.13 -3.90 -40.31
CA SER A 97 -9.59 -4.16 -38.97
C SER A 97 -9.13 -2.88 -38.25
N GLY A 98 -8.60 -1.90 -38.98
CA GLY A 98 -8.15 -0.62 -38.44
C GLY A 98 -9.30 0.24 -37.94
N LEU A 99 -10.32 0.46 -38.76
CA LEU A 99 -11.53 1.20 -38.40
C LEU A 99 -12.30 0.51 -37.25
N GLY A 100 -12.30 -0.82 -37.21
CA GLY A 100 -12.81 -1.59 -36.07
C GLY A 100 -12.07 -1.29 -34.76
N LYS A 101 -10.73 -1.26 -34.78
CA LYS A 101 -9.88 -0.94 -33.62
C LYS A 101 -10.14 0.46 -33.06
N TYR A 102 -10.47 1.44 -33.91
CA TYR A 102 -10.75 2.82 -33.51
C TYR A 102 -12.25 3.12 -33.28
N GLY A 103 -13.09 2.09 -33.17
CA GLY A 103 -14.49 2.25 -32.77
C GLY A 103 -15.40 2.83 -33.85
N ILE A 104 -15.09 2.64 -35.14
CA ILE A 104 -15.88 3.14 -36.29
C ILE A 104 -16.52 1.96 -37.06
N PRO A 105 -17.40 1.15 -36.42
CA PRO A 105 -17.85 -0.13 -36.98
C PRO A 105 -18.70 0.02 -38.26
N ASN A 106 -19.48 1.10 -38.37
CA ASN A 106 -20.34 1.33 -39.53
C ASN A 106 -19.53 1.59 -40.81
N GLN A 107 -18.42 2.33 -40.71
CA GLN A 107 -17.55 2.61 -41.86
C GLN A 107 -16.68 1.40 -42.21
N ALA A 108 -16.25 0.63 -41.21
CA ALA A 108 -15.58 -0.66 -41.45
C ALA A 108 -16.51 -1.66 -42.20
N LEU A 109 -17.80 -1.72 -41.83
CA LEU A 109 -18.79 -2.51 -42.55
C LEU A 109 -19.08 -1.98 -43.97
N TYR A 110 -19.06 -0.66 -44.18
CA TYR A 110 -19.17 -0.08 -45.52
C TYR A 110 -18.05 -0.61 -46.44
N TYR A 111 -16.78 -0.52 -46.03
CA TYR A 111 -15.66 -1.04 -46.82
C TYR A 111 -15.72 -2.56 -47.05
N TYR A 112 -16.29 -3.33 -46.12
CA TYR A 112 -16.57 -4.75 -46.36
C TYR A 112 -17.63 -4.98 -47.44
N TYR A 113 -18.74 -4.24 -47.41
CA TYR A 113 -19.77 -4.33 -48.46
C TYR A 113 -19.23 -3.86 -49.82
N GLU A 114 -18.36 -2.85 -49.84
CA GLU A 114 -17.68 -2.37 -51.03
C GLU A 114 -16.76 -3.45 -51.63
N MET A 115 -15.86 -4.02 -50.83
CA MET A 115 -14.99 -5.15 -51.21
C MET A 115 -15.79 -6.30 -51.84
N VAL A 116 -16.91 -6.66 -51.21
CA VAL A 116 -17.84 -7.68 -51.69
C VAL A 116 -18.55 -7.28 -52.98
N SER A 117 -18.92 -6.01 -53.16
CA SER A 117 -19.59 -5.52 -54.37
C SER A 117 -18.66 -5.45 -55.58
N LEU A 118 -17.36 -5.22 -55.36
CA LEU A 118 -16.30 -5.29 -56.37
C LEU A 118 -15.91 -6.72 -56.76
N GLY A 119 -16.50 -7.74 -56.12
CA GLY A 119 -16.22 -9.15 -56.41
C GLY A 119 -14.88 -9.65 -55.87
N ILE A 120 -14.20 -8.89 -55.01
CA ILE A 120 -12.98 -9.32 -54.33
C ILE A 120 -13.36 -10.44 -53.35
N LYS A 121 -12.78 -11.63 -53.55
CA LYS A 121 -13.09 -12.81 -52.73
C LYS A 121 -12.66 -12.61 -51.28
N GLU A 122 -13.57 -12.87 -50.37
CA GLU A 122 -13.31 -12.84 -48.94
C GLU A 122 -12.31 -13.93 -48.54
N SER A 123 -11.46 -13.58 -47.57
CA SER A 123 -10.50 -14.50 -46.95
C SER A 123 -10.97 -14.89 -45.54
N PRO A 124 -10.42 -15.95 -44.92
CA PRO A 124 -10.71 -16.28 -43.52
C PRO A 124 -10.43 -15.11 -42.56
N SER A 125 -9.39 -14.30 -42.83
CA SER A 125 -9.11 -13.06 -42.11
C SER A 125 -10.17 -11.98 -42.35
N SER A 126 -10.70 -11.84 -43.58
CA SER A 126 -11.82 -10.93 -43.86
C SER A 126 -13.03 -11.25 -42.97
N PHE A 127 -13.44 -12.52 -42.89
CA PHE A 127 -14.55 -12.95 -42.03
C PHE A 127 -14.25 -12.70 -40.55
N SER A 128 -13.03 -12.98 -40.08
CA SER A 128 -12.66 -12.74 -38.69
C SER A 128 -12.63 -11.24 -38.32
N SER A 129 -12.12 -10.38 -39.20
CA SER A 129 -12.11 -8.92 -38.97
C SER A 129 -13.53 -8.37 -38.93
N VAL A 130 -14.42 -8.80 -39.83
CA VAL A 130 -15.82 -8.36 -39.85
C VAL A 130 -16.60 -8.87 -38.63
N LEU A 131 -16.41 -10.14 -38.23
CA LEU A 131 -17.05 -10.67 -37.02
C LEU A 131 -16.59 -9.94 -35.75
N SER A 132 -15.30 -9.59 -35.66
CA SER A 132 -14.72 -8.78 -34.57
C SER A 132 -15.30 -7.35 -34.51
N ILE A 133 -15.62 -6.76 -35.67
CA ILE A 133 -16.35 -5.48 -35.72
C ILE A 133 -17.80 -5.67 -35.26
N CYS A 134 -18.47 -6.73 -35.73
CA CYS A 134 -19.85 -7.00 -35.34
C CYS A 134 -20.01 -7.30 -33.84
N SER A 135 -18.95 -7.76 -33.17
CA SER A 135 -18.92 -7.97 -31.72
C SER A 135 -18.42 -6.77 -30.89
N SER A 136 -18.05 -5.64 -31.51
CA SER A 136 -17.59 -4.44 -30.81
C SER A 136 -18.73 -3.64 -30.13
N GLN A 137 -18.38 -2.61 -29.34
CA GLN A 137 -19.34 -1.77 -28.60
C GLN A 137 -20.45 -1.23 -29.53
N GLY A 138 -21.69 -1.63 -29.26
CA GLY A 138 -22.86 -1.34 -30.10
C GLY A 138 -23.62 -2.57 -30.58
N GLY A 139 -23.03 -3.77 -30.51
CA GLY A 139 -23.76 -5.05 -30.61
C GLY A 139 -24.50 -5.30 -31.92
N LEU A 140 -23.77 -5.48 -33.03
CA LEU A 140 -24.35 -5.62 -34.37
C LEU A 140 -24.80 -7.05 -34.68
N LEU A 141 -25.74 -7.55 -33.86
CA LEU A 141 -26.26 -8.93 -33.92
C LEU A 141 -26.82 -9.29 -35.32
N ARG A 142 -27.54 -8.36 -35.95
CA ARG A 142 -28.17 -8.60 -37.27
C ARG A 142 -27.13 -8.75 -38.38
N GLN A 143 -26.09 -7.92 -38.37
CA GLN A 143 -25.04 -7.88 -39.37
C GLN A 143 -24.12 -9.11 -39.24
N GLY A 144 -23.73 -9.49 -38.02
CA GLY A 144 -22.93 -10.70 -37.83
C GLY A 144 -23.69 -11.99 -38.18
N ILE A 145 -25.01 -12.07 -37.96
CA ILE A 145 -25.85 -13.16 -38.49
C ILE A 145 -25.84 -13.17 -40.04
N GLN A 146 -25.90 -12.02 -40.71
CA GLN A 146 -25.78 -11.96 -42.18
C GLN A 146 -24.41 -12.48 -42.66
N VAL A 147 -23.34 -12.17 -41.94
CA VAL A 147 -21.98 -12.66 -42.22
C VAL A 147 -21.88 -14.17 -41.98
N HIS A 148 -22.48 -14.70 -40.90
CA HIS A 148 -22.56 -16.15 -40.65
C HIS A 148 -23.31 -16.89 -41.76
N CYS A 149 -24.49 -16.40 -42.17
CA CYS A 149 -25.23 -16.94 -43.32
C CYS A 149 -24.40 -16.92 -44.61
N ARG A 150 -23.56 -15.90 -44.80
CA ARG A 150 -22.67 -15.78 -45.96
C ARG A 150 -21.49 -16.77 -45.91
N ILE A 151 -20.90 -16.99 -44.74
CA ILE A 151 -19.89 -18.03 -44.49
C ILE A 151 -20.43 -19.42 -44.86
N ILE A 152 -21.66 -19.75 -44.43
CA ILE A 152 -22.32 -21.02 -44.78
C ILE A 152 -22.56 -21.10 -46.30
N LYS A 153 -23.13 -20.04 -46.91
CA LYS A 153 -23.43 -20.00 -48.35
C LYS A 153 -22.18 -20.18 -49.24
N LEU A 154 -21.03 -19.70 -48.79
CA LEU A 154 -19.75 -19.82 -49.50
C LEU A 154 -19.00 -21.14 -49.21
N GLY A 155 -19.57 -22.04 -48.41
CA GLY A 155 -18.95 -23.33 -48.07
C GLY A 155 -17.80 -23.23 -47.06
N HIS A 156 -17.63 -22.08 -46.40
CA HIS A 156 -16.54 -21.84 -45.44
C HIS A 156 -16.85 -22.30 -44.00
N GLY A 157 -18.05 -22.84 -43.76
CA GLY A 157 -18.53 -23.22 -42.42
C GLY A 157 -17.74 -24.34 -41.72
N SER A 158 -16.90 -25.09 -42.42
CA SER A 158 -16.00 -26.13 -41.86
C SER A 158 -14.60 -25.59 -41.48
N ASN A 159 -14.27 -24.36 -41.84
CA ASN A 159 -12.94 -23.79 -41.58
C ASN A 159 -12.76 -23.47 -40.09
N LEU A 160 -11.76 -24.10 -39.45
CA LEU A 160 -11.50 -24.00 -38.01
C LEU A 160 -11.29 -22.56 -37.51
N PHE A 161 -10.60 -21.73 -38.30
CA PHE A 161 -10.32 -20.33 -37.96
C PHE A 161 -11.62 -19.51 -37.98
N ILE A 162 -12.42 -19.66 -39.04
CA ILE A 162 -13.70 -18.96 -39.18
C ILE A 162 -14.72 -19.44 -38.11
N ARG A 163 -14.76 -20.74 -37.81
CA ARG A 163 -15.57 -21.29 -36.70
C ARG A 163 -15.16 -20.71 -35.35
N THR A 164 -13.86 -20.60 -35.07
CA THR A 164 -13.36 -19.98 -33.84
C THR A 164 -13.81 -18.51 -33.73
N SER A 165 -13.75 -17.74 -34.83
CA SER A 165 -14.26 -16.36 -34.86
C SER A 165 -15.79 -16.27 -34.69
N LEU A 166 -16.56 -17.24 -35.20
CA LEU A 166 -18.00 -17.32 -35.01
C LEU A 166 -18.38 -17.63 -33.55
N VAL A 167 -17.69 -18.59 -32.89
CA VAL A 167 -17.86 -18.85 -31.46
C VAL A 167 -17.56 -17.59 -30.66
N GLY A 168 -16.45 -16.89 -30.94
CA GLY A 168 -16.10 -15.63 -30.28
C GLY A 168 -17.16 -14.55 -30.42
N TYR A 169 -17.67 -14.38 -31.64
CA TYR A 169 -18.77 -13.46 -31.94
C TYR A 169 -20.04 -13.78 -31.12
N TYR A 170 -20.52 -15.03 -31.12
CA TYR A 170 -21.74 -15.38 -30.39
C TYR A 170 -21.58 -15.30 -28.87
N MET A 171 -20.40 -15.65 -28.33
CA MET A 171 -20.10 -15.48 -26.91
C MET A 171 -20.10 -13.99 -26.51
N GLN A 172 -19.49 -13.12 -27.30
CA GLN A 172 -19.48 -11.66 -27.04
C GLN A 172 -20.84 -10.98 -27.23
N MET A 173 -21.72 -11.53 -28.07
CA MET A 173 -23.09 -11.02 -28.30
C MET A 173 -24.14 -11.55 -27.30
N GLY A 174 -23.73 -12.33 -26.28
CA GLY A 174 -24.66 -12.85 -25.28
C GLY A 174 -25.44 -14.11 -25.71
N CYS A 175 -25.13 -14.69 -26.86
CA CYS A 175 -25.85 -15.82 -27.45
C CYS A 175 -25.12 -17.15 -27.15
N PHE A 176 -24.99 -17.48 -25.87
CA PHE A 176 -24.10 -18.56 -25.41
C PHE A 176 -24.48 -19.94 -25.95
N ASP A 177 -25.76 -20.28 -26.03
CA ASP A 177 -26.21 -21.59 -26.54
C ASP A 177 -25.84 -21.80 -28.02
N LEU A 178 -25.78 -20.71 -28.80
CA LEU A 178 -25.34 -20.71 -30.19
C LEU A 178 -23.81 -20.75 -30.31
N GLY A 179 -23.09 -20.05 -29.43
CA GLY A 179 -21.64 -20.12 -29.36
C GLY A 179 -21.15 -21.51 -28.94
N PHE A 180 -21.80 -22.11 -27.93
CA PHE A 180 -21.44 -23.42 -27.40
C PHE A 180 -21.83 -24.56 -28.33
N SER A 181 -23.00 -24.52 -28.99
CA SER A 181 -23.34 -25.53 -30.01
C SER A 181 -22.38 -25.49 -31.21
N LEU A 182 -21.97 -24.30 -31.67
CA LEU A 182 -20.94 -24.17 -32.70
C LEU A 182 -19.56 -24.69 -32.26
N PHE A 183 -19.24 -24.60 -30.97
CA PHE A 183 -18.02 -25.16 -30.36
C PHE A 183 -18.09 -26.69 -30.22
N ASP A 184 -19.25 -27.22 -29.81
CA ASP A 184 -19.51 -28.65 -29.69
C ASP A 184 -19.34 -29.36 -31.04
N GLU A 185 -19.84 -28.75 -32.12
CA GLU A 185 -19.69 -29.24 -33.49
C GLU A 185 -18.24 -29.23 -34.03
N MET A 186 -17.26 -28.65 -33.34
CA MET A 186 -15.87 -28.55 -33.85
C MET A 186 -15.13 -29.88 -33.70
N PRO A 187 -14.62 -30.49 -34.80
CA PRO A 187 -13.97 -31.80 -34.74
C PRO A 187 -12.58 -31.76 -34.07
N ASP A 188 -11.83 -30.67 -34.27
CA ASP A 188 -10.50 -30.44 -33.68
C ASP A 188 -10.51 -29.12 -32.89
N ARG A 189 -10.49 -29.18 -31.56
CA ARG A 189 -10.51 -27.99 -30.69
C ARG A 189 -9.09 -27.67 -30.20
N ASN A 190 -8.47 -26.65 -30.78
CA ASN A 190 -7.14 -26.24 -30.36
C ASN A 190 -7.17 -25.33 -29.11
N LEU A 191 -6.01 -25.13 -28.47
CA LEU A 191 -5.84 -24.32 -27.26
C LEU A 191 -6.38 -22.88 -27.39
N ALA A 192 -6.36 -22.29 -28.58
CA ALA A 192 -6.91 -20.95 -28.79
C ALA A 192 -8.45 -20.95 -28.76
N THR A 193 -9.09 -21.97 -29.33
CA THR A 193 -10.55 -22.15 -29.24
C THR A 193 -10.99 -22.39 -27.78
N TRP A 194 -10.27 -23.23 -27.03
CA TRP A 194 -10.53 -23.44 -25.59
C TRP A 194 -10.37 -22.15 -24.78
N ASN A 195 -9.27 -21.41 -24.96
CA ASN A 195 -9.05 -20.14 -24.26
C ASN A 195 -10.10 -19.08 -24.62
N LEU A 196 -10.65 -19.10 -25.83
CA LEU A 196 -11.74 -18.21 -26.23
C LEU A 196 -13.06 -18.53 -25.50
N VAL A 197 -13.39 -19.81 -25.31
CA VAL A 197 -14.59 -20.22 -24.55
C VAL A 197 -14.40 -19.95 -23.05
N LEU A 198 -13.23 -20.26 -22.49
CA LEU A 198 -12.86 -19.91 -21.11
C LEU A 198 -12.95 -18.41 -20.86
N ARG A 199 -12.42 -17.58 -21.77
CA ARG A 199 -12.56 -16.12 -21.71
C ARG A 199 -14.03 -15.70 -21.67
N GLY A 200 -14.85 -16.26 -22.57
CA GLY A 200 -16.28 -15.95 -22.65
C GLY A 200 -17.00 -16.23 -21.34
N PHE A 201 -16.86 -17.42 -20.75
CA PHE A 201 -17.50 -17.74 -19.47
C PHE A 201 -16.93 -16.92 -18.29
N CYS A 202 -15.65 -16.56 -18.33
CA CYS A 202 -15.02 -15.67 -17.34
C CYS A 202 -15.58 -14.23 -17.40
N GLU A 203 -15.74 -13.65 -18.59
CA GLU A 203 -16.32 -12.30 -18.78
C GLU A 203 -17.79 -12.23 -18.33
N LEU A 204 -18.48 -13.37 -18.28
CA LEU A 204 -19.89 -13.50 -17.88
C LEU A 204 -20.10 -13.88 -16.40
N GLY A 205 -19.03 -14.14 -15.65
CA GLY A 205 -19.11 -14.62 -14.25
C GLY A 205 -19.74 -16.01 -14.09
N ARG A 206 -19.83 -16.82 -15.16
CA ARG A 206 -20.46 -18.16 -15.13
C ARG A 206 -19.45 -19.24 -14.70
N PHE A 207 -19.09 -19.22 -13.42
CA PHE A 207 -18.01 -20.04 -12.87
C PHE A 207 -18.19 -21.57 -13.03
N HIS A 208 -19.41 -22.11 -12.83
CA HIS A 208 -19.63 -23.56 -12.96
C HIS A 208 -19.40 -24.06 -14.40
N GLU A 209 -19.85 -23.32 -15.41
CA GLU A 209 -19.56 -23.65 -16.82
C GLU A 209 -18.07 -23.46 -17.15
N LEU A 210 -17.42 -22.44 -16.57
CA LEU A 210 -15.97 -22.23 -16.71
C LEU A 210 -15.16 -23.44 -16.20
N LEU A 211 -15.50 -23.97 -15.02
CA LEU A 211 -14.90 -25.19 -14.49
C LEU A 211 -15.21 -26.42 -15.33
N ARG A 212 -16.45 -26.55 -15.84
CA ARG A 212 -16.85 -27.65 -16.71
C ARG A 212 -16.04 -27.66 -18.00
N VAL A 213 -15.94 -26.53 -18.70
CA VAL A 213 -15.12 -26.36 -19.91
C VAL A 213 -13.66 -26.71 -19.65
N TYR A 214 -13.12 -26.37 -18.48
CA TYR A 214 -11.76 -26.76 -18.09
C TYR A 214 -11.58 -28.27 -17.83
N HIS A 215 -12.62 -28.97 -17.37
CA HIS A 215 -12.59 -30.44 -17.28
C HIS A 215 -12.69 -31.07 -18.67
N GLU A 216 -13.59 -30.59 -19.54
CA GLU A 216 -13.73 -31.04 -20.93
C GLU A 216 -12.42 -30.82 -21.72
N MET A 217 -11.75 -29.66 -21.55
CA MET A 217 -10.44 -29.36 -22.12
C MET A 217 -9.37 -30.41 -21.77
N LYS A 218 -9.39 -30.91 -20.52
CA LYS A 218 -8.48 -31.96 -20.05
C LYS A 218 -8.83 -33.34 -20.59
N LEU A 219 -10.12 -33.64 -20.76
CA LEU A 219 -10.59 -34.91 -21.35
C LEU A 219 -10.23 -34.99 -22.84
N ASP A 220 -10.33 -33.88 -23.57
CA ASP A 220 -9.88 -33.75 -24.98
C ASP A 220 -8.33 -33.69 -25.10
N GLY A 221 -7.58 -33.89 -24.00
CA GLY A 221 -6.12 -33.97 -23.99
C GLY A 221 -5.38 -32.65 -24.18
N VAL A 222 -6.07 -31.50 -24.10
CA VAL A 222 -5.47 -30.19 -24.33
C VAL A 222 -4.94 -29.62 -23.01
N HIS A 223 -3.62 -29.45 -22.92
CA HIS A 223 -3.00 -28.92 -21.71
C HIS A 223 -3.25 -27.40 -21.54
N PRO A 224 -3.73 -26.94 -20.36
CA PRO A 224 -3.89 -25.52 -20.05
C PRO A 224 -2.56 -24.76 -20.05
N ASN A 225 -2.55 -23.55 -20.59
CA ASN A 225 -1.42 -22.63 -20.52
C ASN A 225 -1.66 -21.52 -19.48
N GLY A 226 -0.66 -20.65 -19.26
CA GLY A 226 -0.80 -19.54 -18.32
C GLY A 226 -2.04 -18.66 -18.57
N LEU A 227 -2.42 -18.41 -19.83
CA LEU A 227 -3.63 -17.65 -20.16
C LEU A 227 -4.92 -18.40 -19.75
N SER A 228 -4.97 -19.72 -19.93
CA SER A 228 -6.07 -20.56 -19.42
C SER A 228 -6.23 -20.39 -17.91
N PHE A 229 -5.12 -20.42 -17.17
CA PHE A 229 -5.12 -20.24 -15.72
C PHE A 229 -5.51 -18.83 -15.28
N CYS A 230 -5.11 -17.77 -16.00
CA CYS A 230 -5.59 -16.41 -15.74
C CYS A 230 -7.11 -16.31 -15.82
N TYR A 231 -7.76 -16.93 -16.82
CA TYR A 231 -9.24 -16.93 -16.91
C TYR A 231 -9.89 -17.73 -15.78
N LEU A 232 -9.34 -18.91 -15.45
CA LEU A 232 -9.87 -19.77 -14.37
C LEU A 232 -9.79 -19.09 -13.01
N ILE A 233 -8.63 -18.54 -12.66
CA ILE A 233 -8.41 -17.82 -11.40
C ILE A 233 -9.23 -16.53 -11.34
N ARG A 234 -9.36 -15.78 -12.44
CA ARG A 234 -10.24 -14.60 -12.51
C ARG A 234 -11.72 -14.95 -12.33
N GLY A 235 -12.14 -16.13 -12.80
CA GLY A 235 -13.47 -16.69 -12.51
C GLY A 235 -13.69 -17.00 -11.02
N CYS A 236 -12.62 -17.21 -10.25
CA CYS A 236 -12.66 -17.43 -8.80
C CYS A 236 -12.59 -16.15 -7.97
N CYS A 237 -12.50 -14.96 -8.56
CA CYS A 237 -12.41 -13.66 -7.85
C CYS A 237 -13.74 -13.27 -7.15
N ASN A 238 -14.23 -14.12 -6.26
CA ASN A 238 -15.48 -13.99 -5.51
C ASN A 238 -15.33 -14.86 -4.24
N GLU A 239 -15.69 -14.31 -3.07
CA GLU A 239 -15.62 -15.01 -1.77
C GLU A 239 -16.28 -16.41 -1.80
N ARG A 240 -17.33 -16.60 -2.60
CA ARG A 240 -18.05 -17.89 -2.73
C ARG A 240 -17.24 -19.02 -3.37
N PHE A 241 -16.19 -18.72 -4.15
CA PHE A 241 -15.41 -19.70 -4.91
C PHE A 241 -13.95 -19.79 -4.43
N PHE A 242 -13.71 -19.39 -3.17
CA PHE A 242 -12.39 -19.33 -2.57
C PHE A 242 -11.69 -20.71 -2.49
N TYR A 243 -12.45 -21.76 -2.17
CA TYR A 243 -11.89 -23.11 -2.04
C TYR A 243 -11.53 -23.73 -3.40
N GLU A 244 -12.35 -23.53 -4.42
CA GLU A 244 -12.08 -23.94 -5.79
C GLU A 244 -10.90 -23.15 -6.39
N GLY A 245 -10.81 -21.86 -6.09
CA GLY A 245 -9.64 -21.05 -6.42
C GLY A 245 -8.35 -21.54 -5.74
N LYS A 246 -8.41 -21.96 -4.47
CA LYS A 246 -7.28 -22.62 -3.77
C LYS A 246 -6.91 -23.97 -4.38
N GLN A 247 -7.87 -24.76 -4.86
CA GLN A 247 -7.60 -26.00 -5.59
C GLN A 247 -6.92 -25.73 -6.95
N LEU A 248 -7.38 -24.72 -7.68
CA LEU A 248 -6.76 -24.26 -8.93
C LEU A 248 -5.35 -23.72 -8.70
N HIS A 249 -5.11 -22.91 -7.66
CA HIS A 249 -3.78 -22.46 -7.27
C HIS A 249 -2.85 -23.65 -6.94
N SER A 250 -3.34 -24.62 -6.17
CA SER A 250 -2.59 -25.85 -5.87
C SER A 250 -2.23 -26.63 -7.13
N HIS A 251 -3.06 -26.61 -8.17
CA HIS A 251 -2.73 -27.19 -9.46
C HIS A 251 -1.69 -26.35 -10.22
N ILE A 252 -1.85 -25.02 -10.26
CA ILE A 252 -0.92 -24.05 -10.87
C ILE A 252 0.51 -24.21 -10.34
N ILE A 253 0.67 -24.39 -9.01
CA ILE A 253 1.96 -24.71 -8.39
C ILE A 253 2.49 -26.05 -8.90
N LYS A 254 1.68 -27.12 -8.86
CA LYS A 254 2.07 -28.47 -9.31
C LYS A 254 2.51 -28.54 -10.78
N VAL A 255 2.00 -27.67 -11.64
CA VAL A 255 2.41 -27.58 -13.06
C VAL A 255 3.43 -26.46 -13.33
N GLY A 256 3.93 -25.78 -12.28
CA GLY A 256 5.02 -24.81 -12.37
C GLY A 256 4.65 -23.43 -12.94
N TRP A 257 3.37 -23.10 -13.12
CA TRP A 257 2.96 -21.82 -13.74
C TRP A 257 3.03 -20.62 -12.79
N ALA A 258 3.02 -20.83 -11.45
CA ALA A 258 3.06 -19.73 -10.48
C ALA A 258 4.34 -18.88 -10.61
N GLU A 259 5.51 -19.51 -10.57
CA GLU A 259 6.81 -18.82 -10.59
C GLU A 259 7.29 -18.51 -12.02
N SER A 260 6.82 -19.25 -13.03
CA SER A 260 7.27 -19.11 -14.42
C SER A 260 6.48 -18.09 -15.25
N ASN A 261 5.33 -17.61 -14.75
CA ASN A 261 4.45 -16.70 -15.51
C ASN A 261 3.88 -15.58 -14.65
N ILE A 262 4.41 -14.36 -14.87
CA ILE A 262 4.02 -13.12 -14.21
C ILE A 262 2.51 -12.81 -14.29
N TYR A 263 1.84 -13.17 -15.40
CA TYR A 263 0.40 -12.93 -15.54
C TYR A 263 -0.43 -13.87 -14.67
N VAL A 264 0.05 -15.08 -14.42
CA VAL A 264 -0.59 -16.05 -13.51
C VAL A 264 -0.36 -15.64 -12.06
N ALA A 265 0.85 -15.22 -11.70
CA ALA A 265 1.16 -14.72 -10.36
C ALA A 265 0.34 -13.47 -10.02
N ASN A 266 0.22 -12.51 -10.95
CA ASN A 266 -0.68 -11.35 -10.79
C ASN A 266 -2.15 -11.75 -10.64
N ALA A 267 -2.63 -12.72 -11.43
CA ALA A 267 -4.00 -13.22 -11.28
C ALA A 267 -4.24 -13.87 -9.91
N LEU A 268 -3.24 -14.53 -9.31
CA LEU A 268 -3.31 -15.08 -7.96
C LEU A 268 -3.38 -14.00 -6.87
N VAL A 269 -2.59 -12.92 -7.00
CA VAL A 269 -2.71 -11.74 -6.13
C VAL A 269 -4.12 -11.13 -6.24
N ASP A 270 -4.63 -10.92 -7.47
CA ASP A 270 -6.00 -10.41 -7.72
C ASP A 270 -7.10 -11.34 -7.17
N PHE A 271 -6.89 -12.65 -7.18
CA PHE A 271 -7.82 -13.64 -6.62
C PHE A 271 -7.86 -13.61 -5.09
N TYR A 272 -6.71 -13.70 -4.42
CA TYR A 272 -6.64 -13.62 -2.97
C TYR A 272 -7.06 -12.23 -2.45
N SER A 273 -6.78 -11.19 -3.24
CA SER A 273 -7.34 -9.84 -3.09
C SER A 273 -8.86 -9.84 -3.04
N ALA A 274 -9.50 -10.31 -4.12
CA ALA A 274 -10.96 -10.33 -4.23
C ALA A 274 -11.66 -11.21 -3.18
N CYS A 275 -10.95 -12.20 -2.63
CA CYS A 275 -11.42 -13.06 -1.54
C CYS A 275 -10.99 -12.58 -0.15
N LYS A 276 -10.46 -11.35 -0.01
CA LYS A 276 -10.01 -10.73 1.25
C LYS A 276 -9.00 -11.55 2.06
N SER A 277 -8.25 -12.44 1.41
CA SER A 277 -7.27 -13.30 2.07
C SER A 277 -5.88 -12.66 2.05
N LEU A 278 -5.69 -11.65 2.90
CA LEU A 278 -4.51 -10.78 2.91
C LEU A 278 -3.17 -11.54 2.99
N ASN A 279 -3.09 -12.57 3.84
CA ASN A 279 -1.88 -13.39 4.02
C ASN A 279 -1.55 -14.24 2.77
N ASP A 280 -2.56 -14.77 2.07
CA ASP A 280 -2.34 -15.58 0.86
C ASP A 280 -2.11 -14.68 -0.38
N ALA A 281 -2.67 -13.47 -0.39
CA ALA A 281 -2.34 -12.42 -1.35
C ALA A 281 -0.88 -11.96 -1.19
N TRP A 282 -0.42 -11.75 0.05
CA TRP A 282 0.97 -11.38 0.35
C TRP A 282 1.97 -12.45 -0.09
N LYS A 283 1.76 -13.73 0.24
CA LYS A 283 2.62 -14.83 -0.25
C LYS A 283 2.66 -14.92 -1.77
N SER A 284 1.52 -14.70 -2.43
CA SER A 284 1.44 -14.68 -3.89
C SER A 284 2.24 -13.51 -4.46
N PHE A 285 2.19 -12.34 -3.81
CA PHE A 285 2.99 -11.16 -4.16
C PHE A 285 4.51 -11.39 -3.94
N GLU A 286 4.92 -12.02 -2.83
CA GLU A 286 6.33 -12.35 -2.55
C GLU A 286 6.97 -13.28 -3.60
N SER A 287 6.17 -14.07 -4.33
CA SER A 287 6.66 -14.91 -5.45
C SER A 287 6.95 -14.13 -6.75
N ILE A 288 6.60 -12.84 -6.81
CA ILE A 288 6.77 -11.99 -7.99
C ILE A 288 8.07 -11.20 -7.89
N LYS A 289 8.79 -11.06 -9.01
CA LYS A 289 10.01 -10.25 -9.09
C LYS A 289 9.67 -8.76 -8.85
N LEU A 290 10.46 -8.10 -8.01
CA LEU A 290 10.21 -6.79 -7.38
C LEU A 290 9.83 -5.61 -8.31
N GLU A 291 10.02 -5.73 -9.62
CA GLU A 291 9.85 -4.66 -10.61
C GLU A 291 8.41 -4.54 -11.17
N ASP A 292 7.48 -5.44 -10.84
CA ASP A 292 6.14 -5.43 -11.47
C ASP A 292 5.14 -4.45 -10.84
N VAL A 293 4.88 -3.37 -11.57
CA VAL A 293 3.93 -2.31 -11.19
C VAL A 293 2.50 -2.86 -10.99
N ILE A 294 2.08 -3.91 -11.72
CA ILE A 294 0.71 -4.44 -11.61
C ILE A 294 0.51 -5.09 -10.24
N SER A 295 1.44 -5.96 -9.80
CA SER A 295 1.41 -6.57 -8.47
C SER A 295 1.33 -5.54 -7.34
N TRP A 296 2.13 -4.47 -7.45
CA TRP A 296 2.16 -3.39 -6.45
C TRP A 296 0.81 -2.64 -6.37
N ASN A 297 0.11 -2.44 -7.48
CA ASN A 297 -1.23 -1.83 -7.47
C ASN A 297 -2.24 -2.72 -6.73
N SER A 298 -2.22 -4.03 -7.01
CA SER A 298 -3.18 -4.98 -6.42
C SER A 298 -2.94 -5.13 -4.92
N ILE A 299 -1.69 -5.25 -4.46
CA ILE A 299 -1.40 -5.39 -3.02
C ILE A 299 -1.71 -4.12 -2.22
N VAL A 300 -1.48 -2.92 -2.79
CA VAL A 300 -1.90 -1.64 -2.16
C VAL A 300 -3.43 -1.53 -2.08
N SER A 301 -4.16 -1.93 -3.15
CA SER A 301 -5.62 -2.01 -3.15
C SER A 301 -6.10 -2.90 -2.00
N VAL A 302 -5.56 -4.11 -1.86
CA VAL A 302 -5.96 -5.07 -0.81
C VAL A 302 -5.83 -4.50 0.59
N HIS A 303 -4.71 -3.87 0.92
CA HIS A 303 -4.50 -3.35 2.26
C HIS A 303 -5.43 -2.14 2.53
N ALA A 304 -5.69 -1.31 1.51
CA ALA A 304 -6.68 -0.24 1.59
C ALA A 304 -8.12 -0.75 1.72
N ASP A 305 -8.49 -1.81 0.98
CA ASP A 305 -9.81 -2.45 0.99
C ASP A 305 -10.05 -3.27 2.27
N CYS A 306 -9.00 -3.53 3.06
CA CYS A 306 -9.05 -4.17 4.39
C CYS A 306 -8.87 -3.17 5.55
N ASP A 307 -9.00 -1.86 5.30
CA ASP A 307 -8.81 -0.76 6.26
C ASP A 307 -7.43 -0.70 6.96
N LEU A 308 -6.41 -1.39 6.44
CA LEU A 308 -5.04 -1.40 6.94
C LEU A 308 -4.27 -0.16 6.45
N LEU A 309 -4.57 0.99 7.05
CA LEU A 309 -4.08 2.30 6.61
C LEU A 309 -2.55 2.39 6.58
N PHE A 310 -1.86 1.90 7.59
CA PHE A 310 -0.41 2.05 7.70
C PHE A 310 0.33 1.18 6.68
N GLU A 311 -0.10 -0.06 6.53
CA GLU A 311 0.43 -1.05 5.61
C GLU A 311 0.19 -0.63 4.15
N ALA A 312 -1.01 -0.15 3.81
CA ALA A 312 -1.31 0.37 2.47
C ALA A 312 -0.41 1.57 2.09
N VAL A 313 -0.07 2.42 3.06
CA VAL A 313 0.82 3.58 2.87
C VAL A 313 2.28 3.17 2.76
N GLU A 314 2.76 2.21 3.56
CA GLU A 314 4.11 1.66 3.44
C GLU A 314 4.31 1.00 2.08
N LEU A 315 3.34 0.19 1.63
CA LEU A 315 3.37 -0.45 0.31
C LEU A 315 3.28 0.55 -0.84
N PHE A 316 2.53 1.65 -0.68
CA PHE A 316 2.52 2.74 -1.65
C PHE A 316 3.84 3.51 -1.72
N TYR A 317 4.50 3.73 -0.59
CA TYR A 317 5.84 4.33 -0.53
C TYR A 317 6.89 3.43 -1.20
N LEU A 318 6.87 2.13 -0.93
CA LEU A 318 7.71 1.15 -1.61
C LEU A 318 7.40 1.11 -3.12
N MET A 319 6.12 1.11 -3.51
CA MET A 319 5.71 1.19 -4.91
C MET A 319 6.30 2.41 -5.62
N GLN A 320 6.32 3.59 -4.99
CA GLN A 320 6.92 4.81 -5.56
C GLN A 320 8.43 4.72 -5.77
N PHE A 321 9.13 3.84 -5.03
CA PHE A 321 10.57 3.63 -5.17
C PHE A 321 10.89 2.68 -6.34
N TRP A 322 10.10 1.61 -6.51
CA TRP A 322 10.33 0.58 -7.55
C TRP A 322 9.57 0.83 -8.87
N GLY A 323 8.57 1.73 -8.89
CA GLY A 323 7.77 2.01 -10.08
C GLY A 323 6.90 3.27 -9.99
N LYS A 324 6.01 3.48 -10.98
CA LYS A 324 5.03 4.57 -10.96
C LYS A 324 3.67 4.07 -10.44
N PRO A 325 3.06 4.73 -9.45
CA PRO A 325 1.67 4.50 -9.06
C PRO A 325 0.69 4.56 -10.24
N SER A 326 -0.37 3.74 -10.21
CA SER A 326 -1.48 3.86 -11.14
C SER A 326 -2.68 4.60 -10.53
N ILE A 327 -3.64 4.95 -11.40
CA ILE A 327 -4.98 5.44 -11.04
C ILE A 327 -5.64 4.56 -9.95
N ARG A 328 -5.46 3.23 -10.00
CA ARG A 328 -6.10 2.31 -9.05
C ARG A 328 -5.57 2.52 -7.62
N SER A 329 -4.26 2.68 -7.44
CA SER A 329 -3.66 2.95 -6.13
C SER A 329 -4.12 4.29 -5.56
N PHE A 330 -4.23 5.33 -6.40
CA PHE A 330 -4.75 6.62 -5.95
C PHE A 330 -6.20 6.55 -5.50
N VAL A 331 -7.07 5.89 -6.27
CA VAL A 331 -8.48 5.70 -5.88
C VAL A 331 -8.60 4.93 -4.57
N ALA A 332 -7.84 3.84 -4.40
CA ALA A 332 -7.86 3.04 -3.17
C ALA A 332 -7.40 3.86 -1.93
N LEU A 333 -6.31 4.61 -2.03
CA LEU A 333 -5.79 5.41 -0.92
C LEU A 333 -6.67 6.65 -0.61
N LEU A 334 -7.31 7.24 -1.62
CA LEU A 334 -8.30 8.29 -1.43
C LEU A 334 -9.59 7.75 -0.76
N HIS A 335 -10.04 6.55 -1.13
CA HIS A 335 -11.16 5.88 -0.47
C HIS A 335 -10.85 5.56 1.00
N LEU A 336 -9.66 5.03 1.28
CA LEU A 336 -9.15 4.77 2.63
C LEU A 336 -9.05 6.05 3.48
N SER A 337 -8.69 7.18 2.86
CA SER A 337 -8.77 8.51 3.49
C SER A 337 -10.22 8.95 3.76
N SER A 338 -11.14 8.65 2.83
CA SER A 338 -12.57 8.95 2.90
C SER A 338 -13.26 8.21 4.05
N MET A 339 -12.95 6.91 4.23
CA MET A 339 -13.50 6.06 5.32
C MET A 339 -12.98 6.47 6.71
N ASN A 340 -11.69 6.74 6.82
CA ASN A 340 -11.06 7.11 8.10
C ASN A 340 -11.20 8.61 8.45
N GLY A 341 -11.83 9.42 7.60
CA GLY A 341 -11.96 10.87 7.78
C GLY A 341 -10.62 11.63 7.78
N ASN A 342 -9.51 11.01 7.35
CA ASN A 342 -8.16 11.54 7.50
C ASN A 342 -7.79 12.54 6.39
N ILE A 343 -8.32 13.76 6.48
CA ILE A 343 -8.09 14.82 5.50
C ILE A 343 -6.60 15.13 5.24
N LEU A 344 -5.74 15.00 6.24
CA LEU A 344 -4.31 15.28 6.10
C LEU A 344 -3.65 14.28 5.15
N PHE A 345 -3.98 13.00 5.30
CA PHE A 345 -3.55 11.95 4.40
C PHE A 345 -4.13 12.13 2.99
N GLY A 346 -5.44 12.39 2.87
CA GLY A 346 -6.08 12.68 1.58
C GLY A 346 -5.45 13.84 0.81
N LYS A 347 -5.05 14.92 1.51
CA LYS A 347 -4.31 16.05 0.93
C LYS A 347 -2.91 15.64 0.47
N GLN A 348 -2.19 14.78 1.19
CA GLN A 348 -0.88 14.26 0.74
C GLN A 348 -1.03 13.43 -0.54
N ILE A 349 -2.02 12.54 -0.61
CA ILE A 349 -2.31 11.73 -1.80
C ILE A 349 -2.74 12.62 -2.98
N HIS A 350 -3.56 13.66 -2.76
CA HIS A 350 -3.89 14.64 -3.79
C HIS A 350 -2.65 15.40 -4.30
N CYS A 351 -1.74 15.83 -3.42
CA CYS A 351 -0.47 16.40 -3.85
C CYS A 351 0.39 15.43 -4.67
N SER A 352 0.32 14.12 -4.41
CA SER A 352 0.99 13.10 -5.23
C SER A 352 0.32 12.90 -6.60
N VAL A 353 -1.02 12.94 -6.67
CA VAL A 353 -1.79 12.94 -7.93
C VAL A 353 -1.36 14.10 -8.83
N LEU A 354 -1.33 15.32 -8.29
CA LEU A 354 -0.92 16.54 -8.99
C LEU A 354 0.52 16.46 -9.48
N LYS A 355 1.47 16.08 -8.61
CA LYS A 355 2.91 15.97 -8.97
C LYS A 355 3.20 14.95 -10.06
N LEU A 356 2.34 13.95 -10.23
CA LEU A 356 2.49 12.87 -11.21
C LEU A 356 1.60 13.07 -12.45
N GLY A 357 0.81 14.14 -12.53
CA GLY A 357 -0.02 14.48 -13.67
C GLY A 357 -1.28 13.60 -13.83
N PHE A 358 -1.77 13.00 -12.75
CA PHE A 358 -3.00 12.18 -12.76
C PHE A 358 -4.28 13.00 -12.52
N ASP A 359 -4.14 14.28 -12.20
CA ASP A 359 -5.20 15.27 -12.10
C ASP A 359 -5.82 15.58 -13.47
N ILE A 360 -5.00 15.65 -14.52
CA ILE A 360 -5.45 15.95 -15.88
C ILE A 360 -5.78 14.64 -16.62
N GLY A 361 -7.08 14.38 -16.80
CA GLY A 361 -7.58 13.34 -17.71
C GLY A 361 -8.07 12.03 -17.08
N SER A 362 -7.99 11.86 -15.75
CA SER A 362 -8.54 10.69 -15.05
C SER A 362 -9.83 11.00 -14.29
N PHE A 363 -10.98 10.68 -14.90
CA PHE A 363 -12.29 10.89 -14.25
C PHE A 363 -12.45 10.09 -12.94
N HIS A 364 -11.80 8.93 -12.82
CA HIS A 364 -11.88 8.10 -11.61
C HIS A 364 -11.11 8.71 -10.43
N VAL A 365 -9.94 9.31 -10.66
CA VAL A 365 -9.20 10.01 -9.58
C VAL A 365 -9.96 11.25 -9.14
N GLN A 366 -10.54 12.00 -10.08
CA GLN A 366 -11.35 13.19 -9.74
C GLN A 366 -12.62 12.82 -8.95
N SER A 367 -13.35 11.78 -9.36
CA SER A 367 -14.48 11.21 -8.59
C SER A 367 -14.06 10.81 -7.17
N ALA A 368 -12.91 10.17 -6.99
CA ALA A 368 -12.39 9.78 -5.68
C ALA A 368 -11.91 10.97 -4.82
N LEU A 369 -11.36 12.03 -5.43
CA LEU A 369 -10.99 13.28 -4.74
C LEU A 369 -12.24 14.02 -4.22
N ILE A 370 -13.27 14.14 -5.05
CA ILE A 370 -14.55 14.76 -4.71
C ILE A 370 -15.19 14.03 -3.53
N ASP A 371 -15.26 12.69 -3.59
CA ASP A 371 -15.79 11.85 -2.50
C ASP A 371 -14.96 11.98 -1.22
N MET A 372 -13.62 11.88 -1.30
CA MET A 372 -12.73 11.99 -0.15
C MET A 372 -12.89 13.33 0.57
N TYR A 373 -12.84 14.45 -0.16
CA TYR A 373 -13.06 15.77 0.45
C TYR A 373 -14.47 15.91 1.04
N GLY A 374 -15.49 15.34 0.38
CA GLY A 374 -16.88 15.34 0.84
C GLY A 374 -17.10 14.57 2.14
N LYS A 375 -16.62 13.32 2.22
CA LYS A 375 -16.74 12.51 3.45
C LYS A 375 -15.91 13.07 4.60
N CYS A 376 -14.75 13.66 4.30
CA CYS A 376 -13.96 14.44 5.27
C CYS A 376 -14.60 15.80 5.67
N ARG A 377 -15.75 16.19 5.10
CA ARG A 377 -16.47 17.46 5.35
C ARG A 377 -15.75 18.75 4.89
N TYR A 378 -14.85 18.65 3.92
CA TYR A 378 -14.18 19.80 3.28
C TYR A 378 -14.84 20.10 1.93
N ILE A 379 -16.09 20.57 1.97
CA ILE A 379 -16.91 20.72 0.75
C ILE A 379 -16.31 21.67 -0.28
N GLU A 380 -15.70 22.78 0.13
CA GLU A 380 -15.04 23.73 -0.78
C GLU A 380 -14.00 23.04 -1.68
N SER A 381 -13.16 22.17 -1.09
CA SER A 381 -12.15 21.41 -1.85
C SER A 381 -12.76 20.33 -2.74
N SER A 382 -13.93 19.80 -2.37
CA SER A 382 -14.72 18.87 -3.19
C SER A 382 -15.30 19.58 -4.42
N VAL A 383 -15.82 20.80 -4.25
CA VAL A 383 -16.30 21.67 -5.34
C VAL A 383 -15.15 22.08 -6.25
N SER A 384 -14.01 22.55 -5.72
CA SER A 384 -12.85 22.91 -6.56
C SER A 384 -12.33 21.72 -7.39
N ALA A 385 -12.31 20.50 -6.83
CA ALA A 385 -11.94 19.29 -7.58
C ALA A 385 -12.96 18.98 -8.69
N PHE A 386 -14.25 19.21 -8.45
CA PHE A 386 -15.29 19.10 -9.49
C PHE A 386 -15.11 20.15 -10.59
N GLU A 387 -14.86 21.42 -10.25
CA GLU A 387 -14.73 22.54 -11.18
C GLU A 387 -13.62 22.32 -12.21
N ILE A 388 -12.44 21.83 -11.77
CA ILE A 388 -11.26 21.56 -12.61
C ILE A 388 -11.57 20.64 -13.81
N VAL A 389 -12.58 19.78 -13.73
CA VAL A 389 -12.91 18.84 -14.81
C VAL A 389 -13.59 19.56 -15.99
N PRO A 390 -13.01 19.55 -17.22
CA PRO A 390 -13.54 20.32 -18.36
C PRO A 390 -14.78 19.70 -19.01
N LYS A 391 -15.06 18.41 -18.77
CA LYS A 391 -16.29 17.75 -19.20
C LYS A 391 -16.84 16.93 -18.04
N LYS A 392 -18.01 17.32 -17.52
CA LYS A 392 -18.68 16.60 -16.44
C LYS A 392 -19.22 15.26 -16.97
N THR A 393 -19.24 14.26 -16.10
CA THR A 393 -19.79 12.92 -16.37
C THR A 393 -20.73 12.55 -15.23
N THR A 394 -21.67 11.64 -15.49
CA THR A 394 -22.61 11.13 -14.47
C THR A 394 -21.90 10.71 -13.18
N GLN A 395 -20.79 9.96 -13.29
CA GLN A 395 -19.98 9.56 -12.14
C GLN A 395 -19.49 10.77 -11.30
N ILE A 396 -18.97 11.80 -11.95
CA ILE A 396 -18.40 12.98 -11.26
C ILE A 396 -19.49 13.83 -10.62
N CYS A 397 -20.62 14.04 -11.30
CA CYS A 397 -21.77 14.74 -10.74
C CYS A 397 -22.34 13.98 -9.53
N ASN A 398 -22.49 12.65 -9.65
CA ASN A 398 -22.95 11.80 -8.55
C ASN A 398 -22.01 11.88 -7.34
N SER A 399 -20.68 11.84 -7.53
CA SER A 399 -19.71 12.02 -6.44
C SER A 399 -19.89 13.36 -5.71
N LEU A 400 -20.15 14.45 -6.45
CA LEU A 400 -20.41 15.76 -5.83
C LEU A 400 -21.77 15.78 -5.12
N MET A 401 -22.82 15.24 -5.72
CA MET A 401 -24.16 15.14 -5.10
C MET A 401 -24.14 14.32 -3.80
N THR A 402 -23.41 13.20 -3.76
CA THR A 402 -23.25 12.41 -2.54
C THR A 402 -22.40 13.13 -1.48
N SER A 403 -21.38 13.89 -1.91
CA SER A 403 -20.56 14.77 -1.05
C SER A 403 -21.41 15.88 -0.39
N LEU A 404 -22.18 16.62 -1.19
CA LEU A 404 -23.10 17.67 -0.73
C LEU A 404 -24.16 17.12 0.24
N LEU A 405 -24.77 15.97 -0.09
CA LEU A 405 -25.75 15.30 0.78
C LEU A 405 -25.12 14.88 2.12
N HIS A 406 -23.89 14.36 2.12
CA HIS A 406 -23.17 13.97 3.33
C HIS A 406 -22.81 15.17 4.22
N CYS A 407 -22.51 16.32 3.61
CA CYS A 407 -22.33 17.61 4.30
C CYS A 407 -23.64 18.24 4.79
N GLY A 408 -24.81 17.67 4.47
CA GLY A 408 -26.12 18.19 4.83
C GLY A 408 -26.65 19.31 3.92
N ILE A 409 -25.97 19.59 2.82
CA ILE A 409 -26.26 20.72 1.91
C ILE A 409 -27.26 20.24 0.84
N GLY A 410 -28.49 19.94 1.27
CA GLY A 410 -29.49 19.28 0.43
C GLY A 410 -30.07 20.12 -0.72
N TYR A 411 -29.95 21.44 -0.67
CA TYR A 411 -30.41 22.34 -1.74
C TYR A 411 -29.55 22.18 -3.00
N ASP A 412 -28.23 22.31 -2.84
CA ASP A 412 -27.23 22.21 -3.91
C ASP A 412 -27.28 20.85 -4.62
N VAL A 413 -27.70 19.77 -3.93
CA VAL A 413 -27.94 18.45 -4.58
C VAL A 413 -29.07 18.53 -5.61
N VAL A 414 -30.13 19.28 -5.32
CA VAL A 414 -31.27 19.48 -6.24
C VAL A 414 -30.89 20.42 -7.39
N GLU A 415 -30.06 21.44 -7.12
CA GLU A 415 -29.50 22.31 -8.14
C GLU A 415 -28.57 21.54 -9.10
N MET A 416 -27.68 20.70 -8.57
CA MET A 416 -26.83 19.80 -9.36
C MET A 416 -27.65 18.81 -10.20
N TYR A 417 -28.77 18.30 -9.69
CA TYR A 417 -29.71 17.49 -10.48
C TYR A 417 -30.34 18.30 -11.62
N GLY A 418 -30.71 19.56 -11.38
CA GLY A 418 -31.18 20.49 -12.41
C GLY A 418 -30.15 20.70 -13.51
N LEU A 419 -28.91 21.02 -13.14
CA LEU A 419 -27.78 21.16 -14.08
C LEU A 419 -27.54 19.91 -14.92
N MET A 420 -27.62 18.71 -14.32
CA MET A 420 -27.51 17.46 -15.08
C MET A 420 -28.64 17.28 -16.11
N VAL A 421 -29.86 17.68 -15.77
CA VAL A 421 -31.01 17.64 -16.70
C VAL A 421 -30.84 18.66 -17.83
N ASP A 422 -30.46 19.89 -17.51
CA ASP A 422 -30.35 21.00 -18.47
C ASP A 422 -29.15 20.82 -19.43
N GLU A 423 -28.01 20.31 -18.96
CA GLU A 423 -26.86 19.95 -19.81
C GLU A 423 -27.03 18.61 -20.56
N GLY A 424 -28.10 17.86 -20.28
CA GLY A 424 -28.34 16.55 -20.89
C GLY A 424 -27.34 15.46 -20.46
N ILE A 425 -26.79 15.57 -19.24
CA ILE A 425 -25.95 14.55 -18.63
C ILE A 425 -26.84 13.35 -18.26
N GLY A 426 -26.36 12.14 -18.53
CA GLY A 426 -27.11 10.91 -18.20
C GLY A 426 -27.39 10.81 -16.70
N LEU A 427 -28.61 10.40 -16.33
CA LEU A 427 -29.04 10.16 -14.96
C LEU A 427 -29.05 8.65 -14.68
N ASP A 428 -28.62 8.24 -13.48
CA ASP A 428 -28.61 6.84 -13.04
C ASP A 428 -29.31 6.64 -11.69
N GLU A 429 -29.29 5.41 -11.16
CA GLU A 429 -29.90 5.05 -9.88
C GLU A 429 -29.29 5.81 -8.69
N VAL A 430 -28.00 6.15 -8.75
CA VAL A 430 -27.31 6.94 -7.72
C VAL A 430 -27.79 8.40 -7.79
N THR A 431 -27.94 8.96 -8.99
CA THR A 431 -28.49 10.31 -9.18
C THR A 431 -29.88 10.41 -8.56
N PHE A 432 -30.80 9.50 -8.93
CA PHE A 432 -32.18 9.52 -8.42
C PHE A 432 -32.28 9.27 -6.92
N SER A 433 -31.58 8.25 -6.40
CA SER A 433 -31.63 7.91 -4.97
C SER A 433 -31.05 9.02 -4.08
N THR A 434 -30.01 9.73 -4.54
CA THR A 434 -29.37 10.86 -3.85
C THR A 434 -30.26 12.11 -3.86
N THR A 435 -30.83 12.51 -5.00
CA THR A 435 -31.76 13.65 -5.08
C THR A 435 -33.00 13.43 -4.21
N LEU A 436 -33.61 12.25 -4.28
CA LEU A 436 -34.75 11.89 -3.44
C LEU A 436 -34.40 11.91 -1.95
N LYS A 437 -33.18 11.50 -1.59
CA LYS A 437 -32.71 11.57 -0.20
C LYS A 437 -32.53 13.01 0.28
N ALA A 438 -31.95 13.88 -0.56
CA ALA A 438 -31.84 15.31 -0.28
C ALA A 438 -33.21 15.97 -0.08
N LEU A 439 -34.15 15.72 -0.99
CA LEU A 439 -35.55 16.15 -0.87
C LEU A 439 -36.21 15.66 0.43
N SER A 440 -35.93 14.41 0.86
CA SER A 440 -36.48 13.84 2.10
C SER A 440 -35.92 14.44 3.40
N VAL A 441 -34.82 15.19 3.33
CA VAL A 441 -34.13 15.79 4.49
C VAL A 441 -34.31 17.31 4.55
N SER A 442 -34.68 17.94 3.42
CA SER A 442 -34.94 19.39 3.33
C SER A 442 -36.21 19.81 4.08
N GLU A 443 -36.18 20.99 4.69
CA GLU A 443 -37.37 21.63 5.30
C GLU A 443 -38.45 22.00 4.25
N PHE A 444 -38.05 22.10 2.97
CA PHE A 444 -38.93 22.42 1.85
C PHE A 444 -39.40 21.16 1.07
N ALA A 445 -39.45 20.00 1.73
CA ALA A 445 -39.82 18.70 1.14
C ALA A 445 -41.26 18.68 0.56
N SER A 446 -41.43 19.19 -0.66
CA SER A 446 -42.73 19.23 -1.33
C SER A 446 -43.07 17.89 -2.00
N MET A 447 -44.36 17.54 -1.93
CA MET A 447 -44.95 16.38 -2.60
C MET A 447 -44.76 16.46 -4.13
N ASP A 448 -44.85 17.66 -4.70
CA ASP A 448 -44.71 17.90 -6.14
C ASP A 448 -43.27 17.65 -6.62
N SER A 449 -42.27 18.13 -5.88
CA SER A 449 -40.84 17.88 -6.17
C SER A 449 -40.52 16.38 -6.18
N CYS A 450 -41.00 15.64 -5.18
CA CYS A 450 -40.82 14.19 -5.11
C CYS A 450 -41.56 13.47 -6.25
N GLY A 451 -42.78 13.92 -6.57
CA GLY A 451 -43.57 13.42 -7.70
C GLY A 451 -42.91 13.62 -9.06
N MET A 452 -42.28 14.78 -9.29
CA MET A 452 -41.54 15.07 -10.53
C MET A 452 -40.34 14.14 -10.71
N VAL A 453 -39.51 13.96 -9.68
CA VAL A 453 -38.35 13.06 -9.73
C VAL A 453 -38.78 11.60 -9.90
N HIS A 454 -39.83 11.16 -9.21
CA HIS A 454 -40.42 9.83 -9.39
C HIS A 454 -40.91 9.61 -10.84
N CYS A 455 -41.63 10.58 -11.41
CA CYS A 455 -42.07 10.51 -12.81
C CYS A 455 -40.90 10.46 -13.81
N CYS A 456 -39.78 11.12 -13.50
CA CYS A 456 -38.56 11.07 -14.31
C CYS A 456 -37.93 9.67 -14.26
N ALA A 457 -37.72 9.12 -13.05
CA ALA A 457 -37.18 7.77 -12.85
C ALA A 457 -38.03 6.69 -13.56
N MET A 458 -39.36 6.79 -13.50
CA MET A 458 -40.27 5.88 -14.21
C MET A 458 -40.13 5.97 -15.73
N LYS A 459 -40.02 7.17 -16.30
CA LYS A 459 -39.84 7.37 -17.76
C LYS A 459 -38.51 6.82 -18.27
N LEU A 460 -37.47 6.84 -17.44
CA LEU A 460 -36.13 6.36 -17.77
C LEU A 460 -35.90 4.88 -17.41
N GLY A 461 -36.91 4.20 -16.84
CA GLY A 461 -36.87 2.76 -16.57
C GLY A 461 -36.36 2.35 -15.18
N PHE A 462 -35.99 3.31 -14.33
CA PHE A 462 -35.48 3.05 -12.96
C PHE A 462 -36.57 2.72 -11.93
N GLY A 463 -37.84 2.61 -12.34
CA GLY A 463 -38.99 2.37 -11.46
C GLY A 463 -38.97 1.04 -10.70
N SER A 464 -38.18 0.06 -11.14
CA SER A 464 -37.97 -1.22 -10.43
C SER A 464 -36.65 -1.30 -9.69
N ASP A 465 -35.82 -0.25 -9.72
CA ASP A 465 -34.56 -0.24 -8.97
C ASP A 465 -34.82 -0.16 -7.46
N THR A 466 -34.04 -0.94 -6.70
CA THR A 466 -34.21 -1.04 -5.25
C THR A 466 -33.71 0.19 -4.50
N ALA A 467 -32.61 0.83 -4.91
CA ALA A 467 -32.09 2.00 -4.23
C ALA A 467 -33.00 3.22 -4.46
N VAL A 468 -33.43 3.45 -5.70
CA VAL A 468 -34.41 4.49 -6.05
C VAL A 468 -35.72 4.27 -5.29
N SER A 469 -36.25 3.04 -5.28
CA SER A 469 -37.50 2.74 -4.57
C SER A 469 -37.37 2.88 -3.05
N CYS A 470 -36.26 2.44 -2.44
CA CYS A 470 -36.03 2.64 -1.01
C CYS A 470 -35.96 4.14 -0.65
N SER A 471 -35.37 5.00 -1.51
CA SER A 471 -35.38 6.46 -1.33
C SER A 471 -36.76 7.08 -1.55
N LEU A 472 -37.54 6.64 -2.55
CA LEU A 472 -38.94 7.06 -2.75
C LEU A 472 -39.81 6.74 -1.53
N ILE A 473 -39.61 5.58 -0.90
CA ILE A 473 -40.35 5.16 0.30
C ILE A 473 -40.05 6.09 1.49
N ASP A 474 -38.79 6.44 1.76
CA ASP A 474 -38.43 7.40 2.82
C ASP A 474 -38.97 8.81 2.50
N ALA A 475 -38.81 9.29 1.26
CA ALA A 475 -39.30 10.60 0.83
C ALA A 475 -40.82 10.74 0.99
N TYR A 476 -41.62 9.84 0.39
CA TYR A 476 -43.09 9.91 0.52
C TYR A 476 -43.57 9.74 1.95
N SER A 477 -42.90 8.90 2.76
CA SER A 477 -43.29 8.71 4.16
C SER A 477 -43.01 9.95 5.01
N ARG A 478 -41.96 10.73 4.71
CA ARG A 478 -41.68 12.00 5.39
C ARG A 478 -42.58 13.15 4.94
N CYS A 479 -43.00 13.16 3.67
CA CYS A 479 -44.07 14.04 3.19
C CYS A 479 -45.48 13.63 3.68
N GLY A 480 -45.60 12.68 4.62
CA GLY A 480 -46.88 12.21 5.18
C GLY A 480 -47.72 11.30 4.26
N HIS A 481 -47.26 11.01 3.05
CA HIS A 481 -47.99 10.25 2.03
C HIS A 481 -47.70 8.74 2.07
N VAL A 482 -47.90 8.12 3.24
CA VAL A 482 -47.59 6.70 3.49
C VAL A 482 -48.29 5.73 2.52
N GLN A 483 -49.48 6.08 2.01
CA GLN A 483 -50.18 5.23 1.04
C GLN A 483 -49.46 5.15 -0.32
N LEU A 484 -48.62 6.12 -0.67
CA LEU A 484 -47.77 6.07 -1.86
C LEU A 484 -46.49 5.29 -1.59
N SER A 485 -45.88 5.40 -0.40
CA SER A 485 -44.71 4.60 -0.06
C SER A 485 -45.04 3.10 0.00
N LYS A 486 -46.22 2.71 0.50
CA LYS A 486 -46.75 1.34 0.37
C LYS A 486 -46.87 0.89 -1.09
N LYS A 487 -47.48 1.70 -1.97
CA LYS A 487 -47.63 1.36 -3.40
C LYS A 487 -46.29 1.17 -4.11
N VAL A 488 -45.29 1.99 -3.81
CA VAL A 488 -43.92 1.82 -4.34
C VAL A 488 -43.32 0.50 -3.84
N PHE A 489 -43.48 0.18 -2.56
CA PHE A 489 -43.01 -1.08 -1.98
C PHE A 489 -43.71 -2.31 -2.58
N GLU A 490 -45.02 -2.26 -2.82
CA GLU A 490 -45.82 -3.32 -3.44
C GLU A 490 -45.45 -3.58 -4.91
N GLN A 491 -44.91 -2.58 -5.62
CA GLN A 491 -44.46 -2.70 -7.00
C GLN A 491 -43.07 -3.33 -7.15
N LEU A 492 -42.32 -3.50 -6.05
CA LEU A 492 -41.00 -4.14 -6.06
C LEU A 492 -41.13 -5.67 -6.24
N PRO A 493 -40.48 -6.28 -7.26
CA PRO A 493 -40.52 -7.73 -7.44
C PRO A 493 -39.78 -8.49 -6.33
N SER A 494 -38.75 -7.87 -5.73
CA SER A 494 -37.97 -8.45 -4.64
C SER A 494 -37.45 -7.38 -3.67
N PRO A 495 -38.29 -6.86 -2.75
CA PRO A 495 -37.84 -5.89 -1.75
C PRO A 495 -36.83 -6.52 -0.79
N ASN A 496 -35.69 -5.84 -0.64
CA ASN A 496 -34.59 -6.21 0.26
C ASN A 496 -34.82 -5.64 1.69
N VAL A 497 -33.91 -5.96 2.62
CA VAL A 497 -33.98 -5.49 4.02
C VAL A 497 -34.07 -3.96 4.10
N ILE A 498 -33.30 -3.23 3.27
CA ILE A 498 -33.27 -1.76 3.29
C ILE A 498 -34.66 -1.19 2.99
N CYS A 499 -35.37 -1.72 1.98
CA CYS A 499 -36.71 -1.23 1.64
C CYS A 499 -37.76 -1.61 2.68
N PHE A 500 -37.64 -2.77 3.36
CA PHE A 500 -38.45 -3.07 4.54
C PHE A 500 -38.17 -2.07 5.67
N THR A 501 -36.91 -1.80 5.99
CA THR A 501 -36.51 -0.82 7.01
C THR A 501 -37.00 0.60 6.70
N SER A 502 -36.91 1.06 5.45
CA SER A 502 -37.48 2.35 5.01
C SER A 502 -39.00 2.40 5.21
N LEU A 503 -39.72 1.33 4.85
CA LEU A 503 -41.17 1.25 5.03
C LEU A 503 -41.56 1.24 6.52
N ILE A 504 -40.89 0.42 7.33
CA ILE A 504 -41.09 0.31 8.79
C ILE A 504 -40.85 1.66 9.47
N ASN A 505 -39.73 2.33 9.16
CA ASN A 505 -39.43 3.66 9.67
C ASN A 505 -40.48 4.70 9.23
N GLY A 506 -40.97 4.61 7.98
CA GLY A 506 -42.04 5.46 7.47
C GLY A 506 -43.37 5.27 8.21
N LEU A 507 -43.77 4.01 8.44
CA LEU A 507 -44.99 3.65 9.18
C LEU A 507 -44.91 4.08 10.65
N ALA A 508 -43.78 3.82 11.32
CA ALA A 508 -43.55 4.23 12.70
C ALA A 508 -43.60 5.75 12.87
N ARG A 509 -42.94 6.51 11.99
CA ARG A 509 -42.95 7.99 12.01
C ARG A 509 -44.33 8.61 11.83
N ASN A 510 -45.23 7.92 11.12
CA ASN A 510 -46.61 8.37 10.89
C ASN A 510 -47.62 7.75 11.87
N GLY A 511 -47.16 7.12 12.96
CA GLY A 511 -48.02 6.57 14.01
C GLY A 511 -48.76 5.27 13.64
N LEU A 512 -48.46 4.65 12.51
CA LEU A 512 -49.14 3.44 11.99
C LEU A 512 -48.53 2.15 12.58
N GLY A 513 -48.50 2.06 13.91
CA GLY A 513 -47.82 0.98 14.65
C GLY A 513 -48.29 -0.44 14.30
N GLY A 514 -49.59 -0.64 14.04
CA GLY A 514 -50.14 -1.95 13.66
C GLY A 514 -49.64 -2.43 12.29
N GLU A 515 -49.55 -1.54 11.31
CA GLU A 515 -49.02 -1.86 9.98
C GLU A 515 -47.50 -1.98 9.98
N CYS A 516 -46.82 -1.23 10.84
CA CYS A 516 -45.38 -1.36 11.11
C CYS A 516 -45.03 -2.79 11.57
N LEU A 517 -45.79 -3.33 12.52
CA LEU A 517 -45.64 -4.71 13.00
C LEU A 517 -45.89 -5.74 11.88
N GLN A 518 -46.95 -5.56 11.07
CA GLN A 518 -47.22 -6.45 9.93
C GLN A 518 -46.07 -6.46 8.89
N ALA A 519 -45.49 -5.30 8.60
CA ALA A 519 -44.33 -5.21 7.70
C ALA A 519 -43.08 -5.90 8.29
N PHE A 520 -42.88 -5.80 9.60
CA PHE A 520 -41.80 -6.48 10.33
C PHE A 520 -42.00 -8.01 10.38
N GLU A 521 -43.21 -8.50 10.64
CA GLU A 521 -43.56 -9.93 10.58
C GLU A 521 -43.35 -10.49 9.17
N ALA A 522 -43.75 -9.76 8.12
CA ALA A 522 -43.53 -10.15 6.73
C ALA A 522 -42.03 -10.24 6.37
N MET A 523 -41.20 -9.36 6.94
CA MET A 523 -39.74 -9.42 6.82
C MET A 523 -39.17 -10.67 7.50
N ILE A 524 -39.59 -10.95 8.75
CA ILE A 524 -39.20 -12.15 9.51
C ILE A 524 -39.58 -13.42 8.76
N HIS A 525 -40.80 -13.50 8.23
CA HIS A 525 -41.28 -14.68 7.51
C HIS A 525 -40.45 -14.96 6.22
N LYS A 526 -40.06 -13.90 5.49
CA LYS A 526 -39.11 -14.03 4.37
C LYS A 526 -37.72 -14.49 4.84
N GLY A 527 -37.23 -13.93 5.95
CA GLY A 527 -35.96 -14.32 6.58
C GLY A 527 -35.91 -15.81 6.95
N ARG A 528 -36.96 -16.35 7.57
CA ARG A 528 -37.08 -17.80 7.89
C ARG A 528 -37.01 -18.68 6.64
N ARG A 529 -37.64 -18.26 5.53
CA ARG A 529 -37.54 -18.98 4.25
C ARG A 529 -36.12 -18.98 3.68
N ALA A 530 -35.42 -17.85 3.76
CA ALA A 530 -34.03 -17.75 3.32
C ALA A 530 -33.09 -18.58 4.21
N ALA A 531 -33.26 -18.51 5.53
CA ALA A 531 -32.50 -19.29 6.50
C ALA A 531 -32.64 -20.81 6.29
N LYS A 532 -33.86 -21.29 6.02
CA LYS A 532 -34.08 -22.71 5.67
C LYS A 532 -33.41 -23.09 4.34
N ALA A 533 -33.55 -22.26 3.30
CA ALA A 533 -32.94 -22.53 2.00
C ALA A 533 -31.40 -22.54 2.05
N LEU A 534 -30.79 -21.70 2.90
CA LEU A 534 -29.33 -21.69 3.11
C LEU A 534 -28.83 -23.03 3.69
N LEU A 535 -29.51 -23.57 4.70
CA LEU A 535 -29.18 -24.89 5.29
C LEU A 535 -29.39 -26.06 4.32
N GLU A 536 -30.24 -25.90 3.30
CA GLU A 536 -30.48 -26.89 2.25
C GLU A 536 -29.46 -26.78 1.09
N LEU A 537 -28.85 -25.60 0.89
CA LEU A 537 -27.90 -25.34 -0.20
C LEU A 537 -26.46 -25.76 0.14
N ASP A 538 -26.01 -25.48 1.37
CA ASP A 538 -24.64 -25.78 1.81
C ASP A 538 -24.63 -26.38 3.23
N PRO A 539 -24.91 -27.68 3.37
CA PRO A 539 -25.10 -28.32 4.66
C PRO A 539 -23.79 -28.63 5.41
N GLU A 540 -22.63 -28.42 4.79
CA GLU A 540 -21.31 -28.72 5.38
C GLU A 540 -20.55 -27.46 5.84
N ASP A 541 -20.94 -26.25 5.40
CA ASP A 541 -20.30 -25.02 5.85
C ASP A 541 -20.81 -24.55 7.24
N PHE A 542 -19.95 -24.64 8.26
CA PHE A 542 -20.20 -24.11 9.60
C PHE A 542 -20.64 -22.63 9.59
N SER A 543 -20.15 -21.81 8.65
CA SER A 543 -20.51 -20.39 8.55
C SER A 543 -22.00 -20.18 8.31
N VAL A 544 -22.63 -21.06 7.52
CA VAL A 544 -24.07 -21.02 7.23
C VAL A 544 -24.90 -21.30 8.49
N TYR A 545 -24.52 -22.30 9.29
CA TYR A 545 -25.18 -22.58 10.57
C TYR A 545 -25.03 -21.42 11.55
N LEU A 546 -23.88 -20.74 11.57
CA LEU A 546 -23.66 -19.58 12.42
C LEU A 546 -24.52 -18.38 11.97
N GLN A 547 -24.58 -18.09 10.67
CA GLN A 547 -25.44 -17.02 10.11
C GLN A 547 -26.92 -17.29 10.40
N VAL A 548 -27.39 -18.51 10.16
CA VAL A 548 -28.79 -18.89 10.39
C VAL A 548 -29.13 -18.89 11.88
N SER A 549 -28.22 -19.37 12.73
CA SER A 549 -28.38 -19.31 14.18
C SER A 549 -28.44 -17.86 14.70
N ASN A 550 -27.59 -16.97 14.17
CA ASN A 550 -27.62 -15.55 14.54
C ASN A 550 -28.95 -14.91 14.11
N PHE A 551 -29.42 -15.15 12.87
CA PHE A 551 -30.74 -14.70 12.43
C PHE A 551 -31.87 -15.16 13.37
N TYR A 552 -31.90 -16.43 13.77
CA TYR A 552 -32.91 -16.93 14.73
C TYR A 552 -32.77 -16.29 16.13
N SER A 553 -31.55 -15.90 16.54
CA SER A 553 -31.32 -15.15 17.77
C SER A 553 -31.82 -13.70 17.67
N ASP A 554 -31.58 -13.04 16.55
CA ASP A 554 -31.95 -11.63 16.32
C ASP A 554 -33.47 -11.43 16.26
N ILE A 555 -34.22 -12.44 15.82
CA ILE A 555 -35.69 -12.45 15.87
C ILE A 555 -36.27 -12.97 17.20
N GLY A 556 -35.42 -13.28 18.19
CA GLY A 556 -35.82 -13.75 19.53
C GLY A 556 -36.20 -15.23 19.62
N GLU A 557 -36.01 -16.04 18.58
CA GLU A 557 -36.27 -17.49 18.59
C GLU A 557 -35.04 -18.29 19.07
N TYR A 558 -34.68 -18.06 20.33
CA TYR A 558 -33.47 -18.63 20.95
C TYR A 558 -33.44 -20.16 20.93
N GLU A 559 -34.57 -20.85 21.06
CA GLU A 559 -34.65 -22.32 20.95
C GLU A 559 -34.25 -22.82 19.55
N ALA A 560 -34.74 -22.17 18.49
CA ALA A 560 -34.37 -22.49 17.12
C ALA A 560 -32.89 -22.16 16.87
N SER A 561 -32.41 -21.02 17.35
CA SER A 561 -31.00 -20.62 17.30
C SER A 561 -30.08 -21.66 17.96
N MET A 562 -30.47 -22.16 19.13
CA MET A 562 -29.74 -23.19 19.87
C MET A 562 -29.79 -24.54 19.15
N HIS A 563 -30.94 -24.94 18.62
CA HIS A 563 -31.09 -26.18 17.86
C HIS A 563 -30.18 -26.21 16.63
N ILE A 564 -30.06 -25.11 15.88
CA ILE A 564 -29.14 -25.00 14.74
C ILE A 564 -27.67 -25.12 15.17
N ARG A 565 -27.26 -24.55 16.31
CA ARG A 565 -25.89 -24.72 16.85
C ARG A 565 -25.62 -26.16 17.29
N VAL A 566 -26.60 -26.81 17.93
CA VAL A 566 -26.49 -28.23 18.31
C VAL A 566 -26.40 -29.13 17.08
N LEU A 567 -27.16 -28.83 16.02
CA LEU A 567 -27.12 -29.57 14.76
C LEU A 567 -25.76 -29.46 14.06
N ALA A 568 -25.12 -28.30 14.08
CA ALA A 568 -23.76 -28.11 13.56
C ALA A 568 -22.71 -28.90 14.36
N ILE A 569 -22.82 -28.90 15.69
CA ILE A 569 -21.93 -29.67 16.58
C ILE A 569 -22.13 -31.18 16.39
N ALA A 570 -23.37 -31.64 16.26
CA ALA A 570 -23.70 -33.05 16.01
C ALA A 570 -23.27 -33.56 14.62
N ARG A 571 -22.97 -32.65 13.69
CA ARG A 571 -22.36 -32.92 12.38
C ARG A 571 -20.84 -32.80 12.36
N GLU A 572 -20.21 -32.62 13.54
CA GLU A 572 -18.75 -32.46 13.70
C GLU A 572 -18.14 -31.29 12.90
N LEU A 573 -18.95 -30.30 12.50
CA LEU A 573 -18.52 -29.19 11.66
C LEU A 573 -17.54 -28.29 12.41
N THR A 574 -16.30 -28.19 11.91
CA THR A 574 -15.22 -27.45 12.56
C THR A 574 -15.23 -25.98 12.18
N ARG A 575 -15.24 -25.09 13.18
CA ARG A 575 -15.04 -23.65 13.00
C ARG A 575 -13.55 -23.32 12.95
N GLU A 576 -13.08 -22.66 11.89
CA GLU A 576 -11.82 -21.90 11.97
C GLU A 576 -12.04 -20.64 12.83
N PHE A 577 -11.26 -20.50 13.90
CA PHE A 577 -11.36 -19.36 14.82
C PHE A 577 -10.34 -18.29 14.46
N GLY A 578 -10.82 -17.10 14.10
CA GLY A 578 -10.04 -15.87 14.25
C GLY A 578 -9.70 -15.68 15.74
N ARG A 579 -8.42 -15.41 16.04
CA ARG A 579 -7.94 -15.26 17.42
C ARG A 579 -8.22 -13.85 17.93
N SER A 580 -8.79 -13.74 19.12
CA SER A 580 -8.86 -12.49 19.89
C SER A 580 -8.63 -12.79 21.37
N PHE A 581 -7.96 -11.86 22.05
CA PHE A 581 -7.62 -11.94 23.47
C PHE A 581 -8.45 -10.90 24.25
N ILE A 582 -8.83 -11.25 25.47
CA ILE A 582 -9.40 -10.31 26.46
C ILE A 582 -8.56 -10.47 27.72
N GLU A 583 -8.13 -9.35 28.28
CA GLU A 583 -7.23 -9.30 29.42
C GLU A 583 -8.00 -8.91 30.69
N VAL A 584 -7.82 -9.70 31.76
CA VAL A 584 -8.37 -9.41 33.09
C VAL A 584 -7.28 -9.74 34.13
N ASN A 585 -6.88 -8.75 34.92
CA ASN A 585 -5.96 -8.88 36.06
C ASN A 585 -4.70 -9.74 35.80
N ASN A 586 -3.86 -9.33 34.83
CA ASN A 586 -2.51 -9.85 34.58
C ASN A 586 -2.36 -11.39 34.54
N SER A 587 -3.38 -12.10 34.04
CA SER A 587 -3.27 -13.54 33.75
C SER A 587 -3.89 -13.85 32.39
N HIS A 588 -3.06 -14.34 31.45
CA HIS A 588 -3.53 -14.81 30.15
C HIS A 588 -4.05 -16.25 30.28
N ILE A 589 -5.36 -16.44 30.10
CA ILE A 589 -5.97 -17.77 29.99
C ILE A 589 -6.23 -18.09 28.52
N ASP A 590 -5.53 -19.09 27.98
CA ASP A 590 -5.86 -19.65 26.67
C ASP A 590 -7.17 -20.46 26.77
N TRP A 591 -8.23 -19.93 26.16
CA TRP A 591 -9.54 -20.55 26.16
C TRP A 591 -9.67 -21.81 25.28
N SER A 592 -8.63 -22.16 24.50
CA SER A 592 -8.63 -23.39 23.69
C SER A 592 -8.54 -24.67 24.53
N SER A 593 -7.85 -24.64 25.67
CA SER A 593 -7.63 -25.82 26.53
C SER A 593 -8.68 -26.01 27.64
N VAL A 594 -9.39 -24.94 28.04
CA VAL A 594 -10.29 -24.98 29.22
C VAL A 594 -11.73 -25.40 28.88
N ARG A 595 -12.19 -25.17 27.64
CA ARG A 595 -13.63 -25.33 27.31
C ARG A 595 -14.13 -26.78 27.32
N ASN A 596 -13.27 -27.76 27.04
CA ASN A 596 -13.65 -29.18 27.12
C ASN A 596 -13.93 -29.65 28.57
N ASN A 597 -13.32 -29.02 29.58
CA ASN A 597 -13.59 -29.33 30.99
C ASN A 597 -14.76 -28.50 31.57
N LEU A 598 -15.00 -27.28 31.07
CA LEU A 598 -16.01 -26.40 31.64
C LEU A 598 -17.46 -26.80 31.28
N LEU A 599 -17.70 -27.52 30.17
CA LEU A 599 -19.03 -28.03 29.84
C LEU A 599 -19.52 -29.15 30.79
N ILE A 600 -18.62 -29.82 31.52
CA ILE A 600 -18.96 -30.91 32.45
C ILE A 600 -19.31 -30.36 33.85
N VAL A 601 -18.83 -29.16 34.21
CA VAL A 601 -19.04 -28.57 35.55
C VAL A 601 -20.21 -27.58 35.59
N ALA A 602 -20.51 -26.89 34.48
CA ALA A 602 -21.55 -25.85 34.43
C ALA A 602 -22.97 -26.35 34.77
N HIS A 603 -23.25 -27.65 34.62
CA HIS A 603 -24.54 -28.25 35.01
C HIS A 603 -24.67 -28.61 36.51
N ARG A 604 -23.64 -28.36 37.34
CA ARG A 604 -23.62 -28.84 38.74
C ARG A 604 -23.53 -27.75 39.83
N VAL A 605 -23.42 -26.47 39.46
CA VAL A 605 -23.18 -25.36 40.43
C VAL A 605 -24.27 -24.27 40.40
N ALA A 606 -25.30 -24.40 39.56
CA ALA A 606 -26.45 -23.49 39.51
C ALA A 606 -27.45 -23.67 40.68
N GLY A 607 -26.94 -23.85 41.90
CA GLY A 607 -27.74 -24.12 43.10
C GLY A 607 -26.92 -24.03 44.38
N ASN A 608 -26.71 -22.78 44.86
CA ASN A 608 -26.46 -22.31 46.24
C ASN A 608 -25.89 -20.88 46.13
N MET A 609 -26.67 -19.86 46.53
CA MET A 609 -26.50 -19.06 47.77
C MET A 609 -25.14 -18.30 47.83
N ALA A 610 -25.08 -16.98 47.68
CA ALA A 610 -25.64 -15.87 48.49
C ALA A 610 -24.75 -15.44 49.68
N CYS A 611 -24.75 -14.12 49.93
CA CYS A 611 -24.14 -13.35 51.04
C CYS A 611 -22.64 -12.91 50.99
N ASP A 612 -22.53 -11.58 51.15
CA ASP A 612 -21.66 -10.83 52.07
C ASP A 612 -20.23 -10.36 51.73
N SER A 613 -20.02 -9.10 52.12
CA SER A 613 -18.83 -8.26 52.04
C SER A 613 -17.88 -8.49 53.23
N ILE A 614 -16.58 -8.16 53.09
CA ILE A 614 -15.72 -7.38 54.03
C ILE A 614 -14.24 -7.39 53.56
N ALA A 615 -13.48 -6.37 53.98
CA ALA A 615 -12.10 -6.04 53.57
C ALA A 615 -10.98 -6.87 54.26
N MET A 616 -9.75 -6.82 53.73
CA MET A 616 -8.58 -6.29 54.47
C MET A 616 -7.29 -6.10 53.61
N LEU A 617 -6.21 -5.64 54.26
CA LEU A 617 -5.00 -4.96 53.75
C LEU A 617 -3.72 -5.84 53.73
N GLU A 618 -2.70 -5.32 53.01
CA GLU A 618 -1.25 -5.30 53.33
C GLU A 618 -0.34 -6.56 53.21
N GLU A 619 0.97 -6.27 53.27
CA GLU A 619 2.19 -7.11 53.32
C GLU A 619 2.74 -7.68 51.98
N LEU A 620 4.06 -7.70 51.69
CA LEU A 620 5.26 -7.27 52.45
C LEU A 620 6.49 -6.98 51.53
N GLU A 621 7.46 -6.23 52.05
CA GLU A 621 8.80 -5.99 51.45
C GLU A 621 9.88 -7.00 51.94
N ASN A 622 11.09 -6.88 51.37
CA ASN A 622 12.42 -7.36 51.81
C ASN A 622 13.01 -8.62 51.13
N PHE A 623 14.22 -8.47 50.56
CA PHE A 623 15.45 -8.97 51.22
C PHE A 623 16.72 -8.35 50.60
N ASP A 624 17.70 -8.02 51.45
CA ASP A 624 19.00 -7.40 51.10
C ASP A 624 20.14 -8.42 50.95
N GLY A 625 21.20 -8.01 50.22
CA GLY A 625 22.60 -8.24 50.61
C GLY A 625 23.35 -9.46 50.07
N GLU A 626 24.45 -9.22 49.32
CA GLU A 626 25.83 -9.52 49.79
C GLU A 626 26.92 -8.94 48.86
N GLU A 627 28.10 -8.69 49.44
CA GLU A 627 29.34 -8.11 48.90
C GLU A 627 30.49 -8.69 49.78
N VAL A 628 31.77 -8.85 49.42
CA VAL A 628 32.74 -8.19 48.51
C VAL A 628 33.76 -9.28 48.04
N ASP A 629 34.56 -9.08 46.97
CA ASP A 629 36.07 -9.08 47.00
C ASP A 629 36.78 -9.20 45.62
N GLU A 630 37.94 -8.53 45.51
CA GLU A 630 38.84 -8.48 44.36
C GLU A 630 40.12 -9.32 44.61
N THR A 631 40.74 -9.89 43.57
CA THR A 631 42.22 -9.85 43.34
C THR A 631 42.69 -10.65 42.11
N GLU A 632 43.94 -10.41 41.70
CA GLU A 632 44.45 -10.53 40.34
C GLU A 632 45.15 -11.85 39.90
N PHE A 633 45.08 -12.06 38.58
CA PHE A 633 46.07 -12.63 37.64
C PHE A 633 46.61 -14.08 37.69
N SER A 634 46.63 -14.62 36.46
CA SER A 634 47.61 -15.56 35.89
C SER A 634 47.50 -17.06 36.20
N LYS A 635 46.63 -17.72 35.43
CA LYS A 635 46.98 -18.92 34.65
C LYS A 635 45.91 -19.15 33.58
N VAL A 636 46.34 -19.58 32.39
CA VAL A 636 45.44 -20.15 31.38
C VAL A 636 45.19 -21.62 31.74
N PRO A 637 43.92 -22.07 31.77
CA PRO A 637 43.61 -23.46 31.50
C PRO A 637 42.64 -23.59 30.33
N SER A 638 42.82 -24.66 29.56
CA SER A 638 41.87 -25.15 28.57
C SER A 638 40.47 -25.35 29.18
N TRP A 639 39.46 -24.72 28.61
CA TRP A 639 38.06 -24.94 28.99
C TRP A 639 37.53 -26.27 28.45
N THR A 640 37.76 -27.34 29.20
CA THR A 640 36.92 -28.55 29.16
C THR A 640 36.17 -28.67 30.48
N SER A 641 35.10 -27.88 30.66
CA SER A 641 34.31 -27.94 31.89
C SER A 641 33.35 -29.13 31.89
N LYS A 642 33.75 -30.23 32.52
CA LYS A 642 32.82 -31.18 33.14
C LYS A 642 32.21 -30.56 34.42
N ARG A 643 31.44 -29.48 34.27
CA ARG A 643 30.47 -28.91 35.25
C ARG A 643 29.79 -27.69 34.60
N GLY A 644 28.47 -27.74 34.47
CA GLY A 644 27.68 -26.78 33.68
C GLY A 644 27.61 -27.22 32.21
N GLY A 645 26.56 -27.96 31.86
CA GLY A 645 26.36 -28.53 30.52
C GLY A 645 25.97 -27.49 29.48
N LYS A 646 26.94 -26.65 29.07
CA LYS A 646 26.83 -25.79 27.88
C LYS A 646 27.42 -26.50 26.66
N VAL A 647 26.80 -26.34 25.49
CA VAL A 647 27.26 -26.98 24.24
C VAL A 647 28.17 -26.02 23.47
N LEU A 648 29.44 -26.37 23.31
CA LEU A 648 30.40 -25.54 22.58
C LEU A 648 30.27 -25.74 21.06
N VAL A 649 30.11 -24.64 20.32
CA VAL A 649 30.00 -24.59 18.87
C VAL A 649 31.11 -23.68 18.35
N ASN A 650 32.27 -24.26 18.05
CA ASN A 650 33.46 -23.55 17.57
C ASN A 650 33.44 -23.43 16.04
N VAL A 651 33.59 -22.21 15.48
CA VAL A 651 33.63 -21.96 14.03
C VAL A 651 34.68 -22.80 13.28
N ASP A 652 35.82 -23.11 13.89
CA ASP A 652 36.86 -23.98 13.30
C ASP A 652 36.30 -25.39 13.00
N SER A 653 35.37 -25.89 13.82
CA SER A 653 34.75 -27.20 13.64
C SER A 653 33.77 -27.26 12.46
N TYR A 654 33.43 -26.10 11.88
CA TYR A 654 32.58 -25.96 10.69
C TYR A 654 33.39 -25.58 9.45
N GLY A 655 34.72 -25.68 9.52
CA GLY A 655 35.62 -25.48 8.38
C GLY A 655 36.22 -24.08 8.25
N ALA A 656 36.10 -23.22 9.26
CA ALA A 656 36.74 -21.90 9.25
C ALA A 656 38.29 -22.04 9.26
N VAL A 657 38.95 -21.30 8.38
CA VAL A 657 40.40 -21.29 8.18
C VAL A 657 41.07 -20.35 9.18
N GLY A 658 40.55 -19.13 9.35
CA GLY A 658 41.06 -18.17 10.33
C GLY A 658 42.41 -17.54 10.00
N ASP A 659 42.74 -17.41 8.70
CA ASP A 659 43.97 -16.78 8.18
C ASP A 659 43.83 -15.28 7.85
N GLY A 660 42.61 -14.76 7.82
CA GLY A 660 42.25 -13.38 7.51
C GLY A 660 42.18 -13.06 6.02
N VAL A 661 42.17 -14.08 5.16
CA VAL A 661 42.19 -13.98 3.68
C VAL A 661 41.18 -14.92 3.03
N SER A 662 40.99 -16.12 3.59
CA SER A 662 40.00 -17.10 3.16
C SER A 662 38.60 -16.71 3.63
N ASP A 663 37.58 -16.89 2.79
CA ASP A 663 36.20 -16.57 3.14
C ASP A 663 35.61 -17.61 4.11
N ASP A 664 35.46 -17.19 5.38
CA ASP A 664 34.96 -18.02 6.48
C ASP A 664 33.44 -17.91 6.66
N THR A 665 32.73 -17.14 5.83
CA THR A 665 31.30 -16.80 6.01
C THR A 665 30.41 -18.03 6.13
N GLN A 666 30.62 -19.04 5.28
CA GLN A 666 29.79 -20.25 5.30
C GLN A 666 30.00 -21.09 6.57
N ALA A 667 31.22 -21.10 7.12
CA ALA A 667 31.51 -21.77 8.39
C ALA A 667 30.84 -21.04 9.56
N PHE A 668 30.85 -19.71 9.56
CA PHE A 668 30.13 -18.89 10.53
C PHE A 668 28.61 -19.09 10.47
N GLU A 669 28.01 -19.17 9.27
CA GLU A 669 26.59 -19.45 9.10
C GLU A 669 26.21 -20.84 9.64
N ASN A 670 26.98 -21.88 9.29
CA ASN A 670 26.72 -23.24 9.74
C ASN A 670 26.88 -23.40 11.26
N ALA A 671 27.89 -22.75 11.84
CA ALA A 671 28.09 -22.68 13.28
C ALA A 671 26.94 -21.91 13.96
N TRP A 672 26.48 -20.78 13.40
CA TRP A 672 25.37 -20.01 13.95
C TRP A 672 24.07 -20.82 13.97
N ASN A 673 23.73 -21.46 12.85
CA ASN A 673 22.52 -22.26 12.73
C ASN A 673 22.49 -23.41 13.77
N THR A 674 23.65 -23.99 14.08
CA THR A 674 23.75 -24.99 15.16
C THR A 674 23.66 -24.36 16.55
N ALA A 675 24.40 -23.28 16.81
CA ALA A 675 24.40 -22.62 18.12
C ALA A 675 23.01 -22.08 18.50
N CYS A 676 22.36 -21.35 17.59
CA CYS A 676 21.06 -20.73 17.82
C CYS A 676 19.94 -21.76 18.05
N THR A 677 20.01 -22.95 17.45
CA THR A 677 19.05 -24.05 17.66
C THR A 677 19.37 -24.94 18.86
N THR A 678 20.53 -24.77 19.51
CA THR A 678 20.97 -25.60 20.63
C THR A 678 20.79 -24.87 21.96
N PRO A 679 20.06 -25.41 22.95
CA PRO A 679 19.89 -24.77 24.24
C PRO A 679 21.21 -24.73 25.02
N LYS A 680 21.45 -23.63 25.75
CA LYS A 680 22.67 -23.38 26.55
C LYS A 680 23.97 -23.50 25.72
N SER A 681 23.93 -23.09 24.46
CA SER A 681 25.09 -23.15 23.58
C SER A 681 26.09 -22.00 23.80
N VAL A 682 27.32 -22.21 23.35
CA VAL A 682 28.37 -21.19 23.25
C VAL A 682 28.84 -21.17 21.80
N PHE A 683 28.49 -20.12 21.05
CA PHE A 683 29.09 -19.84 19.75
C PHE A 683 30.48 -19.26 19.99
N LEU A 684 31.55 -19.95 19.55
CA LEU A 684 32.94 -19.57 19.83
C LEU A 684 33.68 -19.17 18.56
N VAL A 685 34.23 -17.96 18.57
CA VAL A 685 35.30 -17.49 17.68
C VAL A 685 36.61 -17.51 18.47
N PRO A 686 37.51 -18.50 18.26
CA PRO A 686 38.62 -18.77 19.16
C PRO A 686 39.80 -17.79 18.99
N PRO A 687 40.63 -17.61 20.04
CA PRO A 687 41.72 -16.64 20.06
C PRO A 687 42.87 -16.99 19.11
N GLY A 688 43.63 -15.97 18.70
CA GLY A 688 44.85 -16.12 17.91
C GLY A 688 44.63 -16.39 16.41
N ARG A 689 43.37 -16.28 15.93
CA ARG A 689 42.96 -16.43 14.53
C ARG A 689 42.22 -15.19 14.03
N ARG A 690 42.20 -14.99 12.71
CA ARG A 690 41.56 -13.86 12.04
C ARG A 690 40.62 -14.38 10.96
N TYR A 691 39.32 -14.12 11.05
CA TYR A 691 38.31 -14.70 10.16
C TYR A 691 37.77 -13.66 9.21
N LEU A 692 37.99 -13.83 7.90
CA LEU A 692 37.39 -12.93 6.89
C LEU A 692 35.95 -13.36 6.64
N VAL A 693 35.02 -12.48 6.99
CA VAL A 693 33.58 -12.77 6.95
C VAL A 693 32.90 -11.70 6.10
N ASN A 694 32.13 -12.11 5.11
CA ASN A 694 31.29 -11.26 4.26
C ASN A 694 29.99 -10.85 4.98
N ALA A 695 29.18 -10.01 4.34
CA ALA A 695 27.92 -9.55 4.92
C ALA A 695 26.95 -10.70 5.24
N MET A 696 26.56 -10.82 6.52
CA MET A 696 25.74 -11.91 7.03
C MET A 696 24.75 -11.48 8.13
N ARG A 697 23.71 -12.29 8.33
CA ARG A 697 22.63 -12.03 9.29
C ARG A 697 22.46 -13.18 10.28
N PHE A 698 22.82 -12.93 11.54
CA PHE A 698 22.60 -13.82 12.67
C PHE A 698 21.16 -13.63 13.18
N LYS A 699 20.24 -14.46 12.68
CA LYS A 699 18.80 -14.37 13.02
C LYS A 699 18.42 -15.35 14.12
N GLY A 700 17.65 -14.88 15.09
CA GLY A 700 16.87 -15.69 16.03
C GLY A 700 15.38 -15.82 15.63
N PRO A 701 14.51 -16.28 16.56
CA PRO A 701 14.80 -16.54 17.97
C PRO A 701 15.74 -17.74 18.15
N CYS A 702 16.64 -17.64 19.12
CA CYS A 702 17.52 -18.73 19.53
C CYS A 702 16.99 -19.42 20.78
N SER A 703 17.47 -20.65 21.02
CA SER A 703 17.17 -21.40 22.24
C SER A 703 17.77 -20.75 23.48
N ASP A 704 17.16 -20.98 24.64
CA ASP A 704 17.51 -20.28 25.89
C ASP A 704 18.99 -20.36 26.25
N SER A 705 19.53 -19.23 26.73
CA SER A 705 20.89 -19.06 27.26
C SER A 705 22.03 -19.24 26.24
N LEU A 706 21.89 -18.71 25.02
CA LEU A 706 22.98 -18.58 24.06
C LEU A 706 24.05 -17.59 24.55
N VAL A 707 25.31 -18.03 24.56
CA VAL A 707 26.49 -17.17 24.74
C VAL A 707 27.25 -17.06 23.42
N ILE A 708 27.68 -15.85 23.07
CA ILE A 708 28.50 -15.56 21.90
C ILE A 708 29.88 -15.12 22.41
N GLN A 709 30.83 -16.06 22.38
CA GLN A 709 32.21 -15.87 22.81
C GLN A 709 33.07 -15.44 21.62
N ILE A 710 33.55 -14.20 21.63
CA ILE A 710 34.46 -13.67 20.60
C ILE A 710 35.81 -13.39 21.24
N ASP A 711 36.76 -14.30 21.05
CA ASP A 711 38.16 -14.17 21.51
C ASP A 711 39.15 -14.01 20.36
N GLY A 712 38.77 -14.40 19.14
CA GLY A 712 39.52 -14.18 17.90
C GLY A 712 39.29 -12.81 17.27
N THR A 713 39.83 -12.59 16.08
CA THR A 713 39.53 -11.41 15.25
C THR A 713 38.54 -11.78 14.15
N ILE A 714 37.46 -11.02 13.98
CA ILE A 714 36.57 -11.08 12.81
C ILE A 714 36.88 -9.85 11.94
N VAL A 715 37.07 -10.02 10.64
CA VAL A 715 37.43 -8.92 9.71
C VAL A 715 36.47 -8.84 8.53
N ALA A 716 36.12 -7.62 8.12
CA ALA A 716 35.33 -7.34 6.93
C ALA A 716 36.18 -7.31 5.63
N PRO A 717 35.55 -7.41 4.45
CA PRO A 717 36.19 -7.07 3.18
C PRO A 717 36.64 -5.61 3.15
N ASP A 718 37.91 -5.39 2.81
CA ASP A 718 38.54 -4.07 2.77
C ASP A 718 38.24 -3.29 1.48
N GLU A 719 38.04 -4.00 0.36
CA GLU A 719 37.74 -3.43 -0.96
C GLU A 719 36.24 -3.18 -1.17
N PRO A 720 35.79 -1.94 -1.49
CA PRO A 720 34.37 -1.62 -1.69
C PRO A 720 33.66 -2.45 -2.78
N LYS A 721 34.40 -2.86 -3.81
CA LYS A 721 33.94 -3.71 -4.92
C LYS A 721 33.66 -5.17 -4.50
N ASN A 722 34.19 -5.61 -3.36
CA ASN A 722 34.01 -6.97 -2.85
C ASN A 722 32.83 -7.06 -1.87
N TRP A 723 32.11 -5.96 -1.64
CA TRP A 723 30.95 -5.92 -0.75
C TRP A 723 29.71 -6.54 -1.39
N ASP A 724 28.85 -7.16 -0.58
CA ASP A 724 27.58 -7.75 -1.05
C ASP A 724 26.62 -6.66 -1.58
N PRO A 725 26.27 -6.67 -2.89
CA PRO A 725 25.34 -5.69 -3.45
C PRO A 725 23.90 -5.81 -2.90
N ASN A 726 23.54 -6.94 -2.29
CA ASN A 726 22.24 -7.15 -1.64
C ASN A 726 22.20 -6.59 -0.21
N LEU A 727 23.37 -6.40 0.41
CA LEU A 727 23.55 -5.87 1.77
C LEU A 727 24.48 -4.64 1.81
N PRO A 728 24.24 -3.59 0.99
CA PRO A 728 25.15 -2.45 0.82
C PRO A 728 25.25 -1.52 2.05
N ARG A 729 24.55 -1.85 3.14
CA ARG A 729 24.48 -1.07 4.39
C ARG A 729 24.76 -1.92 5.64
N LEU A 730 25.05 -3.21 5.50
CA LEU A 730 25.13 -4.17 6.62
C LEU A 730 26.31 -5.12 6.41
N TRP A 731 27.02 -5.48 7.49
CA TRP A 731 27.95 -6.63 7.50
C TRP A 731 27.63 -7.66 8.57
N LEU A 732 27.47 -7.30 9.86
CA LEU A 732 27.05 -8.24 10.91
C LEU A 732 25.76 -7.74 11.60
N ASP A 733 24.63 -8.40 11.31
CA ASP A 733 23.28 -8.04 11.73
C ASP A 733 22.69 -9.13 12.65
N PHE A 734 22.49 -8.83 13.94
CA PHE A 734 22.07 -9.73 15.00
C PHE A 734 20.60 -9.48 15.40
N SER A 735 19.67 -10.09 14.68
CA SER A 735 18.24 -9.76 14.78
C SER A 735 17.40 -10.83 15.48
N LYS A 736 16.33 -10.40 16.17
CA LYS A 736 15.40 -11.26 16.94
C LYS A 736 16.07 -12.10 18.04
N LEU A 737 16.98 -11.50 18.80
CA LEU A 737 17.63 -12.13 19.95
C LEU A 737 16.95 -11.73 21.27
N ASN A 738 16.93 -12.63 22.25
CA ASN A 738 16.49 -12.39 23.63
C ASN A 738 17.29 -13.30 24.57
N GLY A 739 17.69 -12.80 25.75
CA GLY A 739 18.48 -13.54 26.73
C GLY A 739 19.87 -13.94 26.24
N VAL A 740 20.50 -13.13 25.38
CA VAL A 740 21.78 -13.45 24.73
C VAL A 740 22.92 -12.62 25.33
N HIS A 741 24.04 -13.28 25.62
CA HIS A 741 25.23 -12.65 26.16
C HIS A 741 26.41 -12.73 25.20
N PHE A 742 26.92 -11.57 24.79
CA PHE A 742 28.16 -11.41 24.04
C PHE A 742 29.30 -11.12 25.03
N GLN A 743 30.36 -11.90 24.97
CA GLN A 743 31.52 -11.78 25.87
C GLN A 743 32.80 -12.19 25.13
N GLY A 744 33.95 -11.74 25.64
CA GLY A 744 35.27 -12.12 25.15
C GLY A 744 36.20 -10.93 25.02
N LYS A 745 37.45 -11.17 24.60
CA LYS A 745 38.47 -10.12 24.39
C LYS A 745 38.90 -9.98 22.93
N GLY A 746 38.09 -10.52 22.02
CA GLY A 746 38.32 -10.50 20.58
C GLY A 746 38.09 -9.13 19.95
N VAL A 747 38.43 -9.07 18.67
CA VAL A 747 38.41 -7.85 17.86
C VAL A 747 37.44 -8.03 16.70
N ILE A 748 36.60 -7.03 16.43
CA ILE A 748 35.81 -6.97 15.21
C ILE A 748 36.29 -5.76 14.40
N ASP A 749 36.89 -6.04 13.24
CA ASP A 749 37.65 -5.06 12.43
C ASP A 749 36.94 -4.78 11.10
N GLY A 750 36.34 -3.61 10.98
CA GLY A 750 35.61 -3.17 9.80
C GLY A 750 36.49 -2.89 8.58
N SER A 751 37.82 -2.82 8.69
CA SER A 751 38.72 -2.55 7.54
C SER A 751 38.38 -1.29 6.72
N GLY A 752 37.92 -0.22 7.38
CA GLY A 752 37.43 1.01 6.73
C GLY A 752 38.44 1.87 5.97
N SER A 753 39.75 1.61 6.06
CA SER A 753 40.80 2.50 5.53
C SER A 753 40.66 2.83 4.03
N LYS A 754 40.40 1.83 3.19
CA LYS A 754 40.18 2.02 1.74
C LYS A 754 38.86 2.74 1.42
N TRP A 755 37.84 2.55 2.24
CA TRP A 755 36.56 3.25 2.14
C TRP A 755 36.73 4.74 2.46
N TRP A 756 37.42 5.07 3.55
CA TRP A 756 37.72 6.44 3.95
C TRP A 756 38.61 7.18 2.93
N ALA A 757 39.58 6.50 2.32
CA ALA A 757 40.40 7.06 1.25
C ALA A 757 39.61 7.36 -0.05
N SER A 758 38.53 6.60 -0.30
CA SER A 758 37.65 6.76 -1.47
C SER A 758 36.54 7.81 -1.27
N SER A 759 36.35 8.28 -0.03
CA SER A 759 35.36 9.25 0.42
C SER A 759 35.56 10.62 -0.27
N CYS A 760 34.51 11.23 -0.83
CA CYS A 760 34.53 12.60 -1.36
C CYS A 760 34.77 13.69 -0.29
N LYS A 761 34.54 13.40 1.00
CA LYS A 761 35.03 14.25 2.12
C LYS A 761 36.56 14.40 2.05
N THR A 762 37.27 13.36 1.62
CA THR A 762 38.73 13.29 1.48
C THR A 762 39.20 13.64 0.05
N ASN A 763 38.52 13.13 -0.99
CA ASN A 763 38.87 13.32 -2.40
C ASN A 763 37.73 13.98 -3.19
N LYS A 764 37.75 15.32 -3.25
CA LYS A 764 36.73 16.16 -3.93
C LYS A 764 36.65 15.95 -5.46
N SER A 765 37.63 15.28 -6.06
CA SER A 765 37.69 15.00 -7.51
C SER A 765 36.77 13.86 -7.95
N ASN A 766 36.33 13.01 -7.02
CA ASN A 766 35.56 11.79 -7.30
C ASN A 766 34.05 12.07 -7.48
N VAL A 767 33.69 12.84 -8.51
CA VAL A 767 32.29 13.20 -8.83
C VAL A 767 31.43 11.94 -9.13
N ILE A 768 32.04 10.87 -9.63
CA ILE A 768 31.37 9.59 -9.95
C ILE A 768 30.86 8.87 -8.68
N LEU A 769 31.42 9.15 -7.50
CA LEU A 769 31.02 8.52 -6.22
C LEU A 769 29.88 9.23 -5.47
N LEU A 770 29.23 10.25 -6.05
CA LEU A 770 28.07 10.91 -5.42
C LEU A 770 26.91 9.95 -5.12
N ASN A 771 26.76 8.87 -5.90
CA ASN A 771 25.80 7.80 -5.60
C ASN A 771 26.31 6.78 -4.57
N LEU A 772 27.63 6.53 -4.48
CA LEU A 772 28.21 5.52 -3.58
C LEU A 772 28.14 5.90 -2.09
N TYR A 773 27.95 7.19 -1.77
CA TYR A 773 27.61 7.62 -0.40
C TYR A 773 26.25 7.12 0.13
N ARG A 774 25.38 6.60 -0.74
CA ARG A 774 24.18 5.87 -0.31
C ARG A 774 24.44 4.39 -0.01
N PHE A 775 25.63 3.89 -0.30
CA PHE A 775 26.00 2.46 -0.29
C PHE A 775 27.30 2.18 0.47
N THR A 776 27.70 3.06 1.40
CA THR A 776 28.71 2.71 2.41
C THR A 776 28.08 1.78 3.45
N PRO A 777 28.72 0.65 3.79
CA PRO A 777 28.22 -0.23 4.81
C PRO A 777 28.32 0.38 6.21
N MET A 778 27.32 0.07 7.05
CA MET A 778 27.30 0.40 8.47
C MET A 778 27.59 -0.90 9.24
N THR A 779 28.52 -0.90 10.19
CA THR A 779 28.77 -2.15 10.94
C THR A 779 29.48 -2.05 12.28
N VAL A 780 28.99 -2.86 13.24
CA VAL A 780 29.66 -4.12 13.62
C VAL A 780 28.74 -5.04 14.45
N LEU A 781 27.78 -4.48 15.18
CA LEU A 781 26.60 -5.22 15.65
C LEU A 781 25.36 -4.34 15.49
N LEU A 782 24.35 -4.90 14.83
CA LEU A 782 23.00 -4.35 14.80
C LEU A 782 22.07 -5.28 15.57
N PHE A 783 21.59 -4.85 16.73
CA PHE A 783 20.40 -5.46 17.30
C PHE A 783 19.17 -4.90 16.61
N LYS A 784 18.22 -5.76 16.26
CA LYS A 784 16.98 -5.37 15.57
C LYS A 784 15.85 -6.35 15.85
N GLN A 785 14.72 -5.85 16.35
CA GLN A 785 13.44 -6.52 16.22
C GLN A 785 12.53 -5.81 15.20
N LYS A 786 11.80 -6.65 14.45
CA LYS A 786 10.89 -6.36 13.31
C LYS A 786 11.47 -5.57 12.11
N ASN A 787 10.82 -5.79 10.96
CA ASN A 787 11.10 -5.10 9.70
C ASN A 787 10.75 -3.60 9.86
N VAL A 788 11.75 -2.74 9.71
CA VAL A 788 11.55 -1.38 9.15
C VAL A 788 12.80 -1.09 8.33
N THR A 789 12.58 -0.76 7.07
CA THR A 789 13.51 -0.05 6.18
C THR A 789 13.44 1.44 6.50
N HIS A 790 14.44 1.95 7.22
CA HIS A 790 14.66 3.37 7.58
C HIS A 790 13.52 4.15 8.27
N ILE A 791 13.80 4.58 9.51
CA ILE A 791 12.97 5.45 10.36
C ILE A 791 13.07 6.91 9.83
N SER A 792 12.00 7.54 9.30
CA SER A 792 10.95 8.39 9.97
C SER A 792 11.48 9.78 10.39
N PRO A 793 10.77 10.67 11.16
CA PRO A 793 9.31 10.83 11.51
C PRO A 793 8.51 11.99 10.80
N SER A 794 7.20 12.27 11.03
CA SER A 794 6.57 13.09 12.12
C SER A 794 5.19 12.64 12.68
N VAL A 795 5.22 12.14 13.92
CA VAL A 795 4.19 11.90 14.98
C VAL A 795 3.07 12.99 15.06
N LEU A 796 1.78 12.69 15.33
CA LEU A 796 1.10 12.28 16.59
C LEU A 796 -0.23 11.52 16.28
N LEU A 797 -0.90 10.72 17.15
CA LEU A 797 -0.60 10.12 18.48
C LEU A 797 -1.68 9.04 18.82
N ASN A 798 -1.29 7.87 19.33
CA ASN A 798 -1.98 6.95 20.28
C ASN A 798 -1.16 5.63 20.28
N SER A 799 -0.42 5.20 21.32
CA SER A 799 -0.89 4.83 22.67
C SER A 799 -2.12 3.91 22.56
N LEU A 800 -2.00 2.58 22.60
CA LEU A 800 -1.31 1.77 23.62
C LEU A 800 -0.79 0.42 23.08
N ALA A 801 0.06 -0.23 23.88
CA ALA A 801 0.44 -1.65 23.80
C ALA A 801 1.21 -2.11 22.54
N GLU A 802 2.42 -1.57 22.37
CA GLU A 802 3.50 -2.38 21.82
C GLU A 802 3.70 -3.59 22.75
N GLU A 803 3.58 -4.82 22.22
CA GLU A 803 4.00 -6.01 22.95
C GLU A 803 5.52 -5.96 23.07
N HIS A 804 6.02 -5.48 24.23
CA HIS A 804 7.43 -5.41 24.56
C HIS A 804 8.01 -6.83 24.64
N GLN A 805 8.44 -7.36 23.50
CA GLN A 805 9.45 -8.42 23.48
C GLN A 805 10.74 -7.84 24.06
N HIS A 806 10.91 -7.97 25.37
CA HIS A 806 12.13 -7.63 26.07
C HIS A 806 13.33 -8.27 25.35
N THR A 807 14.37 -7.48 25.09
CA THR A 807 15.63 -7.98 24.51
C THR A 807 16.71 -7.89 25.57
N ASP A 808 16.72 -8.82 26.55
CA ASP A 808 17.82 -8.89 27.52
C ASP A 808 19.11 -9.30 26.78
N VAL A 809 19.89 -8.31 26.38
CA VAL A 809 21.13 -8.47 25.63
C VAL A 809 22.25 -7.79 26.39
N LYS A 810 23.31 -8.54 26.69
CA LYS A 810 24.46 -8.09 27.47
C LYS A 810 25.73 -8.24 26.64
N ILE A 811 26.48 -7.17 26.44
CA ILE A 811 27.73 -7.14 25.66
C ILE A 811 28.87 -6.71 26.58
N GLU A 812 29.94 -7.49 26.65
CA GLU A 812 31.06 -7.27 27.57
C GLU A 812 32.43 -7.49 26.91
N GLY A 813 33.38 -6.57 27.12
CA GLY A 813 34.81 -6.76 26.87
C GLY A 813 35.31 -6.71 25.42
N LEU A 814 34.42 -6.57 24.44
CA LEU A 814 34.77 -6.61 23.01
C LEU A 814 35.53 -5.36 22.53
N THR A 815 36.43 -5.54 21.56
CA THR A 815 37.04 -4.44 20.80
C THR A 815 36.41 -4.35 19.41
N ILE A 816 35.94 -3.16 19.02
CA ILE A 816 35.34 -2.87 17.72
C ILE A 816 36.17 -1.76 17.06
N GLN A 817 36.74 -2.03 15.88
CA GLN A 817 37.64 -1.07 15.23
C GLN A 817 37.38 -0.88 13.74
N ASN A 818 37.80 0.28 13.24
CA ASN A 818 37.85 0.63 11.82
C ASN A 818 36.55 0.41 11.02
N SER A 819 35.39 0.70 11.59
CA SER A 819 34.13 0.62 10.83
C SER A 819 34.10 1.65 9.69
N GLN A 820 33.58 1.24 8.54
CA GLN A 820 33.39 2.14 7.38
C GLN A 820 32.53 3.35 7.73
N GLN A 821 31.58 3.18 8.66
CA GLN A 821 30.67 4.22 9.14
C GLN A 821 30.45 4.05 10.64
N MET A 822 29.29 3.57 11.10
CA MET A 822 28.99 3.43 12.54
C MET A 822 29.54 2.12 13.10
N HIS A 823 30.27 2.17 14.21
CA HIS A 823 30.92 1.00 14.82
C HIS A 823 29.95 0.09 15.58
N PHE A 824 29.02 0.62 16.37
CA PHE A 824 28.08 -0.21 17.11
C PHE A 824 26.70 0.44 17.11
N VAL A 825 25.65 -0.31 16.73
CA VAL A 825 24.32 0.26 16.50
C VAL A 825 23.25 -0.50 17.29
N ILE A 826 22.70 0.17 18.30
CA ILE A 826 21.58 -0.32 19.09
C ILE A 826 20.30 0.24 18.46
N SER A 827 19.54 -0.60 17.77
CA SER A 827 18.32 -0.22 17.05
C SER A 827 17.11 -1.00 17.56
N ARG A 828 15.99 -0.32 17.87
CA ARG A 828 14.70 -0.98 18.18
C ARG A 828 14.84 -2.20 19.10
N SER A 829 15.50 -1.94 20.22
CA SER A 829 15.83 -2.91 21.25
C SER A 829 15.43 -2.36 22.62
N ASP A 830 14.96 -3.22 23.50
CA ASP A 830 14.64 -2.91 24.90
C ASP A 830 15.59 -3.66 25.85
N SER A 831 16.15 -2.97 26.85
CA SER A 831 16.95 -3.59 27.93
C SER A 831 18.33 -4.11 27.50
N VAL A 832 19.05 -3.35 26.67
CA VAL A 832 20.43 -3.63 26.23
C VAL A 832 21.46 -3.10 27.23
N ARG A 833 22.46 -3.91 27.59
CA ARG A 833 23.59 -3.52 28.45
C ARG A 833 24.92 -3.71 27.74
N VAL A 834 25.79 -2.71 27.81
CA VAL A 834 27.13 -2.69 27.22
C VAL A 834 28.12 -2.31 28.30
N SER A 835 29.13 -3.15 28.56
CA SER A 835 30.21 -2.91 29.52
C SER A 835 31.58 -3.18 28.92
N ASP A 836 32.59 -2.42 29.31
CA ASP A 836 34.00 -2.65 28.99
C ASP A 836 34.32 -2.78 27.48
N VAL A 837 33.52 -2.13 26.62
CA VAL A 837 33.71 -2.14 25.17
C VAL A 837 34.68 -1.04 24.74
N LEU A 838 35.67 -1.44 23.93
CA LEU A 838 36.60 -0.53 23.26
C LEU A 838 36.14 -0.29 21.82
N VAL A 839 35.99 0.97 21.42
CA VAL A 839 35.72 1.38 20.04
C VAL A 839 36.85 2.28 19.53
N SER A 840 37.43 1.99 18.36
CA SER A 840 38.55 2.75 17.81
C SER A 840 38.57 2.90 16.28
N ALA A 841 38.72 4.14 15.81
CA ALA A 841 39.10 4.49 14.45
C ALA A 841 40.01 5.73 14.44
N PRO A 842 40.73 6.02 13.33
CA PRO A 842 41.47 7.28 13.18
C PRO A 842 40.58 8.52 13.33
N GLU A 843 41.14 9.61 13.86
CA GLU A 843 40.46 10.90 14.03
C GLU A 843 39.94 11.46 12.69
N ASP A 844 40.65 11.22 11.59
CA ASP A 844 40.28 11.66 10.25
C ASP A 844 39.28 10.72 9.53
N SER A 845 38.79 9.66 10.21
CA SER A 845 37.84 8.70 9.61
C SER A 845 36.48 9.38 9.34
N PRO A 846 36.10 9.58 8.06
CA PRO A 846 34.96 10.42 7.73
C PRO A 846 33.63 9.76 8.08
N ASN A 847 32.81 10.45 8.87
CA ASN A 847 31.40 10.10 9.13
C ASN A 847 31.20 8.85 10.01
N THR A 848 32.14 8.59 10.92
CA THR A 848 32.17 7.40 11.79
C THR A 848 31.64 7.66 13.21
N ASP A 849 30.45 7.16 13.52
CA ASP A 849 29.96 7.15 14.90
C ASP A 849 30.57 5.96 15.67
N GLY A 850 30.77 6.12 16.98
CA GLY A 850 31.13 5.04 17.90
C GLY A 850 29.93 4.16 18.24
N ILE A 851 29.18 4.51 19.29
CA ILE A 851 27.95 3.83 19.69
C ILE A 851 26.72 4.66 19.29
N HIS A 852 25.96 4.18 18.32
CA HIS A 852 24.76 4.81 17.80
C HIS A 852 23.50 4.15 18.39
N ILE A 853 22.61 4.95 18.98
CA ILE A 853 21.37 4.50 19.63
C ILE A 853 20.16 5.12 18.93
N THR A 854 19.27 4.28 18.40
CA THR A 854 18.06 4.70 17.68
C THR A 854 16.84 3.84 18.06
N GLY A 855 15.69 4.47 18.31
CA GLY A 855 14.43 3.75 18.55
C GLY A 855 14.46 2.76 19.71
N SER A 856 15.35 2.93 20.70
CA SER A 856 15.66 1.90 21.70
C SER A 856 15.41 2.36 23.13
N THR A 857 15.00 1.43 24.00
CA THR A 857 14.60 1.69 25.38
C THR A 857 15.48 0.96 26.39
N ASN A 858 15.62 1.52 27.59
CA ASN A 858 16.30 0.87 28.72
C ASN A 858 17.77 0.48 28.42
N VAL A 859 18.50 1.30 27.66
CA VAL A 859 19.90 1.03 27.27
C VAL A 859 20.87 1.50 28.36
N VAL A 860 21.83 0.66 28.74
CA VAL A 860 22.91 0.99 29.68
C VAL A 860 24.27 0.83 29.00
N LEU A 861 25.06 1.91 28.96
CA LEU A 861 26.48 1.88 28.58
C LEU A 861 27.34 2.12 29.83
N GLN A 862 28.34 1.28 30.06
CA GLN A 862 29.24 1.38 31.21
C GLN A 862 30.69 1.12 30.80
N ASP A 863 31.66 1.83 31.38
CA ASP A 863 33.11 1.54 31.24
C ASP A 863 33.63 1.50 29.79
N CYS A 864 32.91 2.11 28.85
CA CYS A 864 33.25 2.10 27.44
C CYS A 864 34.32 3.16 27.11
N LYS A 865 35.30 2.77 26.29
CA LYS A 865 36.30 3.69 25.72
C LYS A 865 36.11 3.80 24.22
N ILE A 866 35.95 5.02 23.70
CA ILE A 866 35.51 5.28 22.33
C ILE A 866 36.37 6.39 21.71
N GLY A 867 36.96 6.14 20.55
CA GLY A 867 37.61 7.15 19.72
C GLY A 867 37.29 6.95 18.24
N THR A 868 36.79 7.99 17.57
CA THR A 868 36.26 7.94 16.19
C THR A 868 36.40 9.31 15.50
N GLY A 869 36.13 9.40 14.20
CA GLY A 869 36.12 10.68 13.47
C GLY A 869 34.78 11.44 13.47
N ASP A 870 33.72 10.87 14.04
CA ASP A 870 32.44 11.56 14.32
C ASP A 870 32.00 11.31 15.79
N ASP A 871 30.70 11.24 16.08
CA ASP A 871 30.16 11.19 17.45
C ASP A 871 30.57 9.90 18.20
N CYS A 872 31.21 10.01 19.37
CA CYS A 872 31.57 8.84 20.21
C CYS A 872 30.30 8.08 20.63
N VAL A 873 29.28 8.81 21.09
CA VAL A 873 27.95 8.27 21.35
C VAL A 873 26.93 9.19 20.70
N SER A 874 26.09 8.64 19.83
CA SER A 874 25.04 9.36 19.12
C SER A 874 23.66 8.79 19.48
N ILE A 875 22.81 9.61 20.09
CA ILE A 875 21.45 9.25 20.48
C ILE A 875 20.47 10.00 19.57
N VAL A 876 19.63 9.25 18.86
CA VAL A 876 18.67 9.82 17.89
C VAL A 876 17.23 9.42 18.23
N ASN A 877 16.29 9.82 17.35
CA ASN A 877 14.84 9.66 17.54
C ASN A 877 14.39 8.27 18.04
N GLY A 878 13.37 8.29 18.90
CA GLY A 878 12.68 7.11 19.44
C GLY A 878 13.39 6.46 20.62
N SER A 879 14.42 7.10 21.17
CA SER A 879 15.25 6.53 22.23
C SER A 879 14.83 7.02 23.62
N SER A 880 14.71 6.13 24.62
CA SER A 880 14.39 6.55 25.99
C SER A 880 15.00 5.69 27.11
N ASN A 881 15.13 6.29 28.30
CA ASN A 881 15.77 5.68 29.47
C ASN A 881 17.18 5.16 29.15
N ILE A 882 18.01 6.04 28.59
CA ILE A 882 19.40 5.75 28.22
C ILE A 882 20.30 6.17 29.38
N LYS A 883 21.09 5.24 29.91
CA LYS A 883 22.02 5.49 31.03
C LYS A 883 23.45 5.22 30.56
N MET A 884 24.35 6.13 30.85
CA MET A 884 25.75 6.07 30.46
C MET A 884 26.60 6.35 31.69
N LYS A 885 27.60 5.50 31.98
CA LYS A 885 28.47 5.68 33.15
C LYS A 885 29.93 5.35 32.87
N ARG A 886 30.84 6.21 33.32
CA ARG A 886 32.31 6.11 33.09
C ARG A 886 32.65 5.94 31.61
N ILE A 887 32.20 6.87 30.79
CA ILE A 887 32.48 6.89 29.34
C ILE A 887 33.77 7.67 29.08
N PHE A 888 34.72 7.07 28.37
CA PHE A 888 35.92 7.74 27.86
C PHE A 888 35.74 7.99 26.36
N CYS A 889 35.75 9.26 25.94
CA CYS A 889 35.50 9.66 24.56
C CYS A 889 36.65 10.55 24.06
N GLY A 890 37.33 10.14 22.99
CA GLY A 890 38.45 10.90 22.44
C GLY A 890 39.42 10.06 21.60
N PRO A 891 39.84 10.53 20.41
CA PRO A 891 39.36 11.73 19.71
C PRO A 891 37.92 11.55 19.16
N GLY A 892 37.30 12.63 18.67
CA GLY A 892 36.01 12.60 17.95
C GLY A 892 35.10 13.80 18.15
N HIS A 893 33.79 13.65 17.91
CA HIS A 893 32.81 14.73 18.01
C HIS A 893 32.07 14.82 19.35
N GLY A 894 32.44 14.02 20.36
CA GLY A 894 31.84 14.05 21.69
C GLY A 894 30.61 13.15 21.84
N ILE A 895 29.71 13.54 22.75
CA ILE A 895 28.44 12.84 23.02
C ILE A 895 27.29 13.71 22.52
N SER A 896 26.51 13.19 21.57
CA SER A 896 25.48 13.93 20.84
C SER A 896 24.09 13.34 20.96
N ILE A 897 23.11 14.16 21.31
CA ILE A 897 21.67 13.89 21.13
C ILE A 897 21.25 14.66 19.86
N GLY A 898 21.00 14.00 18.74
CA GLY A 898 21.20 14.67 17.45
C GLY A 898 20.41 14.23 16.23
N SER A 899 20.49 15.08 15.21
CA SER A 899 19.81 14.96 13.90
C SER A 899 18.28 14.89 14.01
N LEU A 900 17.75 15.40 15.13
CA LEU A 900 16.34 15.35 15.49
C LEU A 900 15.55 16.38 14.66
N GLY A 901 14.42 15.96 14.10
CA GLY A 901 13.50 16.86 13.39
C GLY A 901 13.82 17.13 11.92
N LYS A 902 14.79 16.41 11.31
CA LYS A 902 15.15 16.56 9.89
C LYS A 902 13.92 16.42 8.98
N ASP A 903 13.85 17.20 7.91
CA ASP A 903 12.72 17.20 6.96
C ASP A 903 11.34 17.48 7.63
N ASN A 904 11.33 18.39 8.61
CA ASN A 904 10.16 18.79 9.44
C ASN A 904 9.55 17.64 10.27
N SER A 905 10.38 16.66 10.62
CA SER A 905 9.98 15.47 11.35
C SER A 905 9.74 15.69 12.85
N THR A 906 9.04 14.77 13.52
CA THR A 906 8.73 14.82 14.96
C THR A 906 9.61 13.87 15.73
N SER A 907 10.63 14.38 16.40
CA SER A 907 11.57 13.54 17.13
C SER A 907 11.32 13.53 18.62
N ILE A 908 11.44 12.36 19.24
CA ILE A 908 11.28 12.17 20.69
C ILE A 908 12.52 11.49 21.25
N VAL A 909 13.13 12.09 22.29
CA VAL A 909 14.18 11.50 23.11
C VAL A 909 13.91 11.85 24.57
N THR A 910 13.91 10.87 25.48
CA THR A 910 13.62 11.14 26.90
C THR A 910 14.49 10.37 27.89
N LYS A 911 14.65 10.92 29.11
CA LYS A 911 15.32 10.24 30.24
C LYS A 911 16.73 9.76 29.87
N VAL A 912 17.58 10.68 29.44
CA VAL A 912 18.99 10.40 29.11
C VAL A 912 19.85 10.84 30.29
N VAL A 913 20.65 9.93 30.85
CA VAL A 913 21.55 10.21 31.98
C VAL A 913 22.98 9.81 31.62
N LEU A 914 23.91 10.75 31.72
CA LEU A 914 25.34 10.51 31.70
C LEU A 914 25.91 10.85 33.08
N ASP A 915 26.45 9.86 33.79
CA ASP A 915 27.16 10.04 35.06
C ASP A 915 28.63 9.61 34.89
N THR A 916 29.54 10.56 35.06
CA THR A 916 31.00 10.35 34.92
C THR A 916 31.41 10.12 33.47
N ALA A 917 32.05 11.11 32.86
CA ALA A 917 32.65 10.99 31.54
C ALA A 917 33.94 11.80 31.40
N PHE A 918 34.86 11.31 30.59
CA PHE A 918 36.15 11.93 30.30
C PHE A 918 36.26 12.16 28.79
N LEU A 919 36.25 13.42 28.37
CA LEU A 919 36.34 13.81 26.96
C LEU A 919 37.71 14.44 26.71
N LEU A 920 38.43 13.91 25.72
CA LEU A 920 39.80 14.29 25.39
C LEU A 920 39.92 14.54 23.88
N GLU A 921 40.43 15.72 23.48
CA GLU A 921 40.74 16.03 22.08
C GLU A 921 39.50 15.85 21.16
N THR A 922 38.33 16.29 21.62
CA THR A 922 37.08 16.23 20.84
C THR A 922 36.65 17.60 20.30
N THR A 923 36.00 17.62 19.13
CA THR A 923 35.50 18.89 18.55
C THR A 923 34.29 19.45 19.31
N ASN A 924 33.53 18.61 19.99
CA ASN A 924 32.45 19.01 20.90
C ASN A 924 32.50 18.14 22.16
N GLY A 925 31.94 18.65 23.26
CA GLY A 925 31.76 17.90 24.49
C GLY A 925 30.39 17.23 24.54
N LEU A 926 29.41 17.96 25.07
CA LEU A 926 28.01 17.54 25.19
C LEU A 926 27.14 18.35 24.21
N ARG A 927 26.53 17.68 23.24
CA ARG A 927 25.85 18.34 22.13
C ARG A 927 24.39 17.91 21.99
N ILE A 928 23.48 18.88 21.85
CA ILE A 928 22.09 18.66 21.43
C ILE A 928 21.87 19.41 20.11
N LYS A 929 21.56 18.69 19.02
CA LYS A 929 21.39 19.26 17.66
C LYS A 929 20.02 18.90 17.07
N THR A 930 19.20 19.91 16.78
CA THR A 930 17.85 19.75 16.21
C THR A 930 17.66 20.64 14.98
N TRP A 931 16.87 20.15 14.03
CA TRP A 931 16.57 20.82 12.76
C TRP A 931 15.44 21.84 12.92
N GLN A 932 15.57 22.95 12.18
CA GLN A 932 14.49 23.91 12.00
C GLN A 932 13.30 23.26 11.29
N GLY A 933 12.08 23.63 11.70
CA GLY A 933 10.82 23.03 11.22
C GLY A 933 10.48 21.68 11.84
N GLY A 934 11.40 21.10 12.62
CA GLY A 934 11.16 19.88 13.39
C GLY A 934 10.17 20.07 14.53
N HIS A 935 9.56 18.98 14.95
CA HIS A 935 8.53 18.91 16.00
C HIS A 935 8.94 17.91 17.10
N GLY A 936 8.19 17.84 18.19
CA GLY A 936 8.41 16.85 19.27
C GLY A 936 9.28 17.40 20.37
N TYR A 937 9.95 16.54 21.14
CA TYR A 937 10.65 16.97 22.35
C TYR A 937 11.86 16.11 22.75
N VAL A 938 12.86 16.77 23.31
CA VAL A 938 13.97 16.21 24.10
C VAL A 938 13.74 16.60 25.55
N ARG A 939 13.49 15.63 26.45
CA ARG A 939 13.16 15.91 27.86
C ARG A 939 13.83 15.01 28.89
N GLY A 940 14.14 15.60 30.05
CA GLY A 940 14.74 14.88 31.18
C GLY A 940 16.14 14.37 30.83
N VAL A 941 17.03 15.28 30.42
CA VAL A 941 18.42 14.97 30.12
C VAL A 941 19.30 15.46 31.25
N ARG A 942 20.11 14.57 31.83
CA ARG A 942 21.05 14.90 32.91
C ARG A 942 22.46 14.50 32.50
N PHE A 943 23.35 15.48 32.46
CA PHE A 943 24.79 15.28 32.33
C PHE A 943 25.46 15.65 33.64
N GLU A 944 26.11 14.68 34.29
CA GLU A 944 26.79 14.88 35.57
C GLU A 944 28.21 14.29 35.61
N ASN A 945 29.10 14.97 36.33
CA ASN A 945 30.50 14.56 36.56
C ASN A 945 31.33 14.44 35.27
N VAL A 946 31.26 15.44 34.39
CA VAL A 946 31.96 15.41 33.09
C VAL A 946 33.25 16.24 33.15
N ALA A 947 34.38 15.60 32.86
CA ALA A 947 35.69 16.23 32.75
C ALA A 947 36.12 16.31 31.28
N MET A 948 36.60 17.48 30.87
CA MET A 948 36.99 17.78 29.49
C MET A 948 38.43 18.30 29.43
N ASP A 949 39.19 17.84 28.44
CA ASP A 949 40.56 18.29 28.19
C ASP A 949 40.76 18.50 26.68
N ASN A 950 41.09 19.73 26.30
CA ASN A 950 41.27 20.14 24.90
C ASN A 950 40.01 19.91 24.03
N VAL A 951 38.84 20.37 24.49
CA VAL A 951 37.54 20.17 23.81
C VAL A 951 37.07 21.47 23.16
N ALA A 952 37.00 21.54 21.83
CA ALA A 952 36.81 22.83 21.15
C ALA A 952 35.45 23.51 21.47
N ASN A 953 34.38 22.73 21.66
CA ASN A 953 33.05 23.24 22.02
C ASN A 953 32.44 22.42 23.18
N PRO A 954 32.70 22.79 24.45
CA PRO A 954 32.37 21.96 25.61
C PRO A 954 30.88 21.60 25.74
N ILE A 955 30.00 22.58 25.51
CA ILE A 955 28.55 22.38 25.51
C ILE A 955 27.96 23.10 24.29
N ILE A 956 27.15 22.37 23.51
CA ILE A 956 26.38 22.91 22.38
C ILE A 956 24.91 22.55 22.54
N ILE A 957 24.04 23.55 22.36
CA ILE A 957 22.64 23.34 21.99
C ILE A 957 22.40 24.15 20.71
N ASP A 958 22.12 23.49 19.59
CA ASP A 958 21.78 24.14 18.31
C ASP A 958 20.43 23.62 17.79
N GLN A 959 19.39 24.44 17.96
CA GLN A 959 18.06 24.18 17.38
C GLN A 959 17.94 24.61 15.91
N PHE A 960 19.04 25.11 15.31
CA PHE A 960 19.13 25.63 13.95
C PHE A 960 20.15 24.82 13.14
N TYR A 961 20.22 23.52 13.39
CA TYR A 961 21.15 22.61 12.71
C TYR A 961 20.76 22.43 11.24
N CYS A 962 21.75 22.53 10.35
CA CYS A 962 21.59 22.41 8.90
C CYS A 962 22.88 21.79 8.30
N ASP A 963 22.81 20.55 7.81
CA ASP A 963 23.95 19.86 7.16
C ASP A 963 24.03 20.08 5.63
N SER A 964 23.13 20.89 5.09
CA SER A 964 22.98 21.10 3.64
C SER A 964 23.95 22.16 3.09
N PRO A 965 24.60 21.93 1.92
CA PRO A 965 25.40 22.93 1.23
C PRO A 965 24.57 24.09 0.64
N LYS A 966 23.24 23.94 0.59
CA LYS A 966 22.30 25.06 0.40
C LYS A 966 21.79 25.52 1.76
N THR A 967 21.79 26.83 2.00
CA THR A 967 21.22 27.43 3.22
C THR A 967 19.80 26.91 3.48
N CYS A 968 19.58 26.31 4.65
CA CYS A 968 18.24 25.89 5.06
C CYS A 968 17.31 27.11 5.16
N ASN A 969 16.04 26.93 4.77
CA ASN A 969 15.04 27.96 4.95
C ASN A 969 14.83 28.22 6.45
N ASN A 970 14.89 29.48 6.85
CA ASN A 970 14.78 29.86 8.25
C ASN A 970 13.33 29.62 8.74
N GLN A 971 13.13 28.64 9.63
CA GLN A 971 11.83 28.30 10.22
C GLN A 971 11.83 28.61 11.73
N THR A 972 10.66 28.98 12.26
CA THR A 972 10.47 29.42 13.65
C THR A 972 10.22 28.29 14.65
N SER A 973 9.84 27.09 14.17
CA SER A 973 9.72 25.88 14.99
C SER A 973 11.01 25.06 14.98
N ALA A 974 11.22 24.28 16.03
CA ALA A 974 12.22 23.23 16.14
C ALA A 974 11.76 22.24 17.22
N VAL A 975 12.42 21.08 17.32
CA VAL A 975 12.17 20.10 18.39
C VAL A 975 12.33 20.79 19.76
N GLU A 976 11.32 20.68 20.63
CA GLU A 976 11.32 21.30 21.95
C GLU A 976 12.43 20.68 22.81
N ILE A 977 13.12 21.49 23.62
CA ILE A 977 14.15 21.01 24.54
C ILE A 977 13.76 21.50 25.93
N SER A 978 13.53 20.60 26.88
CA SER A 978 13.27 21.01 28.27
C SER A 978 13.81 20.03 29.30
N GLU A 979 13.89 20.48 30.55
CA GLU A 979 14.39 19.68 31.68
C GLU A 979 15.82 19.15 31.42
N ILE A 980 16.72 20.08 31.09
CA ILE A 980 18.14 19.80 30.85
C ILE A 980 18.94 20.21 32.09
N MET A 981 19.70 19.28 32.64
CA MET A 981 20.52 19.47 33.84
C MET A 981 21.99 19.21 33.52
N TYR A 982 22.83 20.17 33.84
CA TYR A 982 24.29 20.08 33.77
C TYR A 982 24.87 20.24 35.17
N ARG A 983 25.64 19.26 35.65
CA ARG A 983 26.14 19.23 37.04
C ARG A 983 27.59 18.77 37.11
N ASN A 984 28.46 19.55 37.77
CA ASN A 984 29.86 19.19 37.96
C ASN A 984 30.56 18.91 36.61
N ILE A 985 30.60 19.95 35.77
CA ILE A 985 31.23 19.91 34.45
C ILE A 985 32.43 20.85 34.48
N SER A 986 33.59 20.34 34.08
CA SER A 986 34.85 21.06 34.15
C SER A 986 35.69 20.82 32.89
N GLU A 987 36.28 21.89 32.39
CA GLU A 987 37.29 21.86 31.33
C GLU A 987 38.65 22.34 31.86
N LYS A 988 39.76 21.71 31.43
CA LYS A 988 41.12 22.09 31.88
C LYS A 988 41.73 23.31 31.19
N LYS A 989 41.16 23.76 30.07
CA LYS A 989 41.56 24.93 29.28
C LYS A 989 40.27 25.67 28.91
N ASP A 990 40.29 26.99 28.77
CA ASP A 990 39.07 27.74 28.39
C ASP A 990 38.68 27.46 26.92
N GLY A 991 37.72 26.56 26.70
CA GLY A 991 37.09 26.32 25.41
C GLY A 991 35.97 27.31 25.08
N THR A 992 35.52 27.35 23.83
CA THR A 992 34.41 28.20 23.40
C THR A 992 33.06 27.52 23.65
N VAL A 993 32.32 27.97 24.67
CA VAL A 993 30.93 27.51 24.90
C VAL A 993 29.96 28.23 23.95
N ALA A 994 29.12 27.46 23.26
CA ALA A 994 28.23 27.94 22.20
C ALA A 994 26.80 27.40 22.37
N THR A 995 26.01 28.12 23.15
CA THR A 995 24.68 27.74 23.66
C THR A 995 23.55 28.51 22.95
N TYR A 996 23.09 28.07 21.77
CA TYR A 996 22.06 28.75 20.97
C TYR A 996 20.63 28.30 21.29
N CYS A 997 20.16 28.56 22.50
CA CYS A 997 18.86 28.11 23.00
C CYS A 997 17.73 29.07 22.60
N ASN A 998 17.03 28.80 21.48
CA ASN A 998 15.96 29.71 21.03
C ASN A 998 14.61 29.46 21.70
N SER A 999 14.36 28.26 22.24
CA SER A 999 13.10 27.95 22.94
C SER A 999 13.24 26.91 24.07
N ALA A 1000 14.47 26.60 24.50
CA ALA A 1000 14.70 25.60 25.54
C ALA A 1000 14.30 26.11 26.93
N LYS A 1001 13.74 25.23 27.78
CA LYS A 1001 13.13 25.60 29.08
C LYS A 1001 13.55 24.70 30.24
N GLY A 1002 13.69 25.26 31.44
CA GLY A 1002 13.99 24.49 32.65
C GLY A 1002 15.43 24.00 32.71
N PHE A 1003 16.36 24.94 32.79
CA PHE A 1003 17.79 24.69 33.01
C PHE A 1003 18.09 24.65 34.51
N GLY A 1004 18.71 23.57 34.96
CA GLY A 1004 19.30 23.46 36.30
C GLY A 1004 20.81 23.45 36.21
N TYR A 1005 21.47 24.52 36.67
CA TYR A 1005 22.93 24.63 36.70
C TYR A 1005 23.49 24.15 38.03
N GLY A 1006 24.36 23.13 38.00
CA GLY A 1006 25.39 22.95 39.02
C GLY A 1006 26.61 23.82 38.71
N VAL A 1007 27.76 23.48 39.29
CA VAL A 1007 29.04 24.06 38.85
C VAL A 1007 29.33 23.57 37.42
N VAL A 1008 29.44 24.52 36.50
CA VAL A 1008 29.74 24.31 35.07
C VAL A 1008 30.78 25.36 34.68
N HIS A 1009 31.97 24.92 34.29
CA HIS A 1009 33.05 25.78 33.81
C HIS A 1009 33.55 25.29 32.44
N PRO A 1010 33.47 26.10 31.36
CA PRO A 1010 32.97 27.50 31.33
C PRO A 1010 31.43 27.60 31.46
N SER A 1011 30.88 28.79 31.78
CA SER A 1011 29.43 28.98 31.97
C SER A 1011 28.64 28.70 30.69
N ALA A 1012 27.46 28.09 30.83
CA ALA A 1012 26.62 27.63 29.72
C ALA A 1012 25.30 28.43 29.57
N ASP A 1013 25.41 29.76 29.67
CA ASP A 1013 24.27 30.67 29.56
C ASP A 1013 23.68 30.70 28.14
N CYS A 1014 22.36 30.62 28.02
CA CYS A 1014 21.68 30.54 26.72
C CYS A 1014 21.69 31.88 25.93
N LEU A 1015 22.24 31.85 24.71
CA LEU A 1015 22.36 32.96 23.77
C LEU A 1015 21.24 32.94 22.72
N SER A 1016 20.79 34.12 22.29
CA SER A 1016 19.75 34.27 21.25
C SER A 1016 20.29 34.18 19.82
N SER A 1017 19.43 33.81 18.87
CA SER A 1017 19.79 33.57 17.45
C SER A 1017 20.38 34.76 16.69
N HIS A 1018 20.16 36.00 17.12
CA HIS A 1018 20.74 37.18 16.47
C HIS A 1018 22.28 37.22 16.48
N ASN A 1019 22.93 36.41 17.33
CA ASN A 1019 24.39 36.38 17.43
C ASN A 1019 25.09 35.50 16.38
N LYS A 1020 24.38 34.68 15.57
CA LYS A 1020 25.02 33.84 14.52
C LYS A 1020 25.73 34.66 13.42
N ASN A 1021 25.41 35.95 13.26
CA ASN A 1021 25.99 36.82 12.21
C ASN A 1021 27.15 37.73 12.67
N TYR A 1022 27.47 37.84 13.96
CA TYR A 1022 28.43 38.84 14.44
C TYR A 1022 29.92 38.43 14.40
N ASN A 1023 30.22 37.13 14.28
CA ASN A 1023 31.61 36.63 14.28
C ASN A 1023 32.24 36.50 12.87
N ALA A 1024 31.55 36.96 11.82
CA ALA A 1024 32.05 36.88 10.43
C ALA A 1024 32.77 38.15 9.93
N ILE A 1025 32.75 39.25 10.70
CA ILE A 1025 33.37 40.54 10.32
C ILE A 1025 34.02 41.15 11.57
N GLY A 1026 35.36 41.08 11.72
CA GLY A 1026 35.98 41.66 12.93
C GLY A 1026 37.45 41.44 13.24
N GLN A 1027 38.31 40.88 12.37
CA GLN A 1027 39.78 40.95 12.55
C GLN A 1027 40.45 41.84 11.50
N SER A 1028 40.16 43.15 11.57
CA SER A 1028 41.11 44.18 11.14
C SER A 1028 40.75 45.56 11.69
N ALA A 1029 41.75 46.23 12.24
CA ALA A 1029 41.91 47.69 12.37
C ALA A 1029 41.22 48.49 13.51
N ILE A 1030 42.10 48.97 14.42
CA ILE A 1030 42.25 50.41 14.82
C ILE A 1030 41.25 51.02 15.84
N THR A 1031 41.67 50.95 17.11
CA THR A 1031 41.76 52.02 18.17
C THR A 1031 40.76 53.19 18.29
N LYS A 1032 40.51 53.58 19.56
CA LYS A 1032 39.88 54.83 20.07
C LYS A 1032 38.35 54.90 19.88
N GLU A 1033 37.55 55.56 20.72
CA GLU A 1033 37.82 56.41 21.90
C GLU A 1033 36.70 56.29 22.98
N SER A 1034 36.66 57.20 23.96
CA SER A 1034 36.02 57.04 25.28
C SER A 1034 34.65 57.71 25.51
N SER A 1035 33.88 57.14 26.45
CA SER A 1035 33.09 57.83 27.52
C SER A 1035 31.75 58.56 27.23
N VAL A 1036 31.03 58.88 28.34
CA VAL A 1036 29.83 59.76 28.51
C VAL A 1036 28.48 59.07 28.23
N ILE A 1037 27.70 58.62 29.24
CA ILE A 1037 26.75 59.34 30.14
C ILE A 1037 25.54 59.95 29.40
N GLY A 1038 24.31 59.60 29.80
CA GLY A 1038 23.10 60.31 29.35
C GLY A 1038 21.76 59.69 29.81
N GLN A 1039 21.07 60.36 30.74
CA GLN A 1039 19.81 59.91 31.34
C GLN A 1039 18.54 60.23 30.52
N THR A 1040 17.42 59.62 30.98
CA THR A 1040 16.05 60.19 31.12
C THR A 1040 15.00 60.21 29.98
N LYS A 1041 13.88 59.53 30.32
CA LYS A 1041 12.45 59.96 30.30
C LYS A 1041 11.63 60.03 29.00
N ILE A 1042 10.60 59.16 28.99
CA ILE A 1042 9.15 59.47 29.02
C ILE A 1042 8.63 60.60 28.12
N SER A 1043 7.78 60.23 27.16
CA SER A 1043 6.45 60.83 27.00
C SER A 1043 5.45 59.84 26.37
N GLN A 1044 4.23 59.80 26.93
CA GLN A 1044 3.04 59.26 26.26
C GLN A 1044 2.51 60.30 25.28
N PHE A 1045 1.75 59.90 24.26
CA PHE A 1045 0.45 60.51 23.98
C PHE A 1045 -0.44 59.57 23.15
N SER A 1046 -1.75 59.74 23.29
CA SER A 1046 -2.84 58.87 22.84
C SER A 1046 -3.55 59.39 21.59
N GLU A 1047 -4.26 58.48 20.90
CA GLU A 1047 -5.53 58.67 20.16
C GLU A 1047 -5.66 59.90 19.20
N THR A 1048 -6.07 59.71 17.95
CA THR A 1048 -7.50 59.58 17.63
C THR A 1048 -7.80 59.10 16.20
N SER A 1049 -8.96 58.47 16.09
CA SER A 1049 -9.78 58.05 14.93
C SER A 1049 -9.75 58.83 13.60
N THR A 1050 -9.96 58.09 12.50
CA THR A 1050 -10.98 58.43 11.48
C THR A 1050 -11.59 57.17 10.83
N GLU A 1051 -12.91 57.18 10.65
CA GLU A 1051 -13.69 56.33 9.73
C GLU A 1051 -13.40 56.77 8.25
N GLY A 1052 -13.65 56.03 7.18
CA GLY A 1052 -14.20 54.68 6.95
C GLY A 1052 -14.59 54.51 5.45
N ILE A 1053 -15.34 53.44 5.14
CA ILE A 1053 -16.25 53.28 3.96
C ILE A 1053 -15.66 52.86 2.58
N HIS A 1054 -16.02 51.62 2.17
CA HIS A 1054 -16.20 51.03 0.81
C HIS A 1054 -15.05 51.06 -0.24
N THR A 1055 -14.95 50.16 -1.24
CA THR A 1055 -15.85 49.09 -1.77
C THR A 1055 -15.03 47.98 -2.47
N GLU A 1056 -15.62 46.79 -2.63
CA GLU A 1056 -15.42 45.77 -3.70
C GLU A 1056 -14.03 45.57 -4.35
N LEU A 1057 -13.36 44.47 -4.01
CA LEU A 1057 -13.09 43.33 -4.93
C LEU A 1057 -12.58 42.10 -4.17
#